data_AF-Q5ZRL9-F1
#
_entry.id   AF-Q5ZRL9-F1
#
_cell.length_a   1.000
_cell.length_b   1.000
_cell.length_c   1.000
_cell.angle_alpha   90.00
_cell.angle_beta   90.00
_cell.angle_gamma   90.00
#
_symmetry.space_group_name_H-M   'P 1'
#
loop_
_entity.id
_entity.type
_entity.pdbx_description
1 polymer ?
#
loop_
_entity_poly.entity_id
_entity_poly.type
_entity_poly.pdbx_seq_one_letter_code
_entity_poly.pdbx_strand_id
1 'polypeptide(L)'
;MSEQYWRFKLMTEGGCNQNEATRLITVLKRKLKPFPEESINKLFENDNFCNRLSSYMAYGFGAAEEWIKKQQILSNIQPLTSEQRVDITPEKDTVSDNKPNIFGAAITFGKSPVVKLLKQNAREICESILMDEPNLKQVEYIFRLLALQVQETYSGEQAEKLYECIRDKKPIPSKFEEILLPIVNRIKENHTEILNESKRNHLGVTIQLNDPYSFSTKNSFCIWFSNNPNSAMPKKIKDILEERAKQNAPGVTKLVYSRACLTKKENTNFVQWAKENGITLLDFDELKCQGEDLELWNLAQAELKAMREGKGGNPAAASDLVRWISGVIGDVPIAYVDADMPMLTGNKSIKSEEVYAGHPVLLNMGSALVKDGVNLPMENVAFNTDIINFTGECKDRSIAIKRIAQSLIGNYLHVTERISKSGNPELKRLGLMPGYHQLLKDCEENNNKLSLPMLRKALTQAHSNLSSYVRFIGVQRFAEMVGAPEDAPLFQEALQQGNTIVLTNALVAYLVHGMDNVSRLNSSEKENLIKKYLGTQLSLLYKPLVMEFSGPCAVTREILPLLPTGEPTRYIENLKQPDAQILRVLQTHACVAGKTNFTSDNIPNWITSSEEVERTQSLRTDGLSWMPSEQARLSK
;
A
#
# COMPACT_ATOMS: atom_id res chain seq x y z
N MET A 1 -37.13 3.31 49.72
CA MET A 1 -37.06 4.55 48.94
C MET A 1 -38.03 4.46 47.77
N SER A 2 -38.69 5.55 47.35
CA SER A 2 -39.74 5.51 46.33
C SER A 2 -39.17 5.44 44.91
N GLU A 3 -39.92 4.86 43.96
CA GLU A 3 -39.60 4.84 42.53
C GLU A 3 -39.33 6.25 41.95
N GLN A 4 -39.88 7.30 42.57
CA GLN A 4 -39.61 8.69 42.21
C GLN A 4 -38.17 9.10 42.52
N TYR A 5 -37.59 8.63 43.64
CA TYR A 5 -36.18 8.87 43.97
C TYR A 5 -35.27 8.22 42.92
N TRP A 6 -35.57 6.99 42.53
CA TRP A 6 -34.90 6.25 41.47
C TRP A 6 -34.91 6.98 40.12
N ARG A 7 -36.08 7.50 39.73
CA ARG A 7 -36.24 8.28 38.50
C ARG A 7 -35.44 9.57 38.59
N PHE A 8 -35.52 10.29 39.71
CA PHE A 8 -34.80 11.54 39.90
C PHE A 8 -33.30 11.32 39.76
N LYS A 9 -32.73 10.33 40.46
CA LYS A 9 -31.28 10.03 40.41
C LYS A 9 -30.81 9.64 39.01
N LEU A 10 -31.57 8.83 38.27
CA LEU A 10 -31.27 8.50 36.87
C LEU A 10 -31.37 9.69 35.92
N MET A 11 -32.25 10.65 36.20
CA MET A 11 -32.38 11.87 35.40
C MET A 11 -31.28 12.88 35.73
N THR A 12 -30.89 13.03 37.00
CA THR A 12 -29.91 14.04 37.44
C THR A 12 -28.46 13.57 37.30
N GLU A 13 -28.18 12.32 37.63
CA GLU A 13 -26.81 11.76 37.60
C GLU A 13 -26.62 10.86 36.38
N GLY A 14 -27.64 10.09 36.01
CA GLY A 14 -27.62 9.17 34.85
C GLY A 14 -27.92 9.81 33.49
N GLY A 15 -28.22 11.10 33.44
CA GLY A 15 -28.53 11.85 32.21
C GLY A 15 -29.76 11.36 31.44
N CYS A 16 -30.64 10.56 32.05
CA CYS A 16 -31.81 9.99 31.39
C CYS A 16 -32.95 11.01 31.25
N ASN A 17 -33.75 10.92 30.19
CA ASN A 17 -35.08 11.53 30.23
C ASN A 17 -36.07 10.69 31.04
N GLN A 18 -37.23 11.26 31.38
CA GLN A 18 -38.22 10.61 32.24
C GLN A 18 -38.72 9.25 31.72
N ASN A 19 -38.81 9.08 30.40
CA ASN A 19 -39.25 7.82 29.78
C ASN A 19 -38.16 6.75 29.82
N GLU A 20 -36.90 7.15 29.59
CA GLU A 20 -35.72 6.28 29.73
C GLU A 20 -35.54 5.84 31.18
N ALA A 21 -35.58 6.77 32.14
CA ALA A 21 -35.49 6.46 33.56
C ALA A 21 -36.58 5.46 33.98
N THR A 22 -37.81 5.63 33.50
CA THR A 22 -38.93 4.73 33.78
C THR A 22 -38.72 3.33 33.18
N ARG A 23 -38.20 3.23 31.94
CA ARG A 23 -37.90 1.94 31.30
C ARG A 23 -36.71 1.23 31.96
N LEU A 24 -35.63 1.94 32.30
CA LEU A 24 -34.47 1.37 33.01
C LEU A 24 -34.89 0.80 34.37
N ILE A 25 -35.69 1.55 35.14
CA ILE A 25 -36.25 1.07 36.41
C ILE A 25 -37.09 -0.20 36.18
N THR A 26 -37.85 -0.28 35.10
CA THR A 26 -38.64 -1.48 34.78
C THR A 26 -37.76 -2.69 34.47
N VAL A 27 -36.67 -2.50 33.72
CA VAL A 27 -35.71 -3.57 33.42
C VAL A 27 -34.97 -4.03 34.68
N LEU A 28 -34.51 -3.08 35.50
CA LEU A 28 -33.86 -3.31 36.79
C LEU A 28 -34.80 -4.07 37.74
N LYS A 29 -36.07 -3.64 37.89
CA LYS A 29 -37.08 -4.35 38.69
C LYS A 29 -37.34 -5.77 38.22
N ARG A 30 -37.31 -6.04 36.91
CA ARG A 30 -37.49 -7.39 36.36
C ARG A 30 -36.29 -8.31 36.60
N LYS A 31 -35.06 -7.79 36.47
CA LYS A 31 -33.80 -8.52 36.72
C LYS A 31 -33.52 -8.73 38.21
N LEU A 32 -33.87 -7.75 39.04
CA LEU A 32 -33.61 -7.73 40.49
C LEU A 32 -34.78 -8.28 41.32
N LYS A 33 -35.82 -8.80 40.68
CA LYS A 33 -36.99 -9.44 41.31
C LYS A 33 -36.65 -10.49 42.40
N PRO A 34 -35.51 -11.21 42.37
CA PRO A 34 -35.12 -12.11 43.46
C PRO A 34 -34.46 -11.45 44.70
N PHE A 35 -34.20 -10.13 44.69
CA PHE A 35 -33.40 -9.45 45.72
C PHE A 35 -34.26 -8.50 46.58
N PRO A 36 -33.94 -8.35 47.87
CA PRO A 36 -34.62 -7.38 48.74
C PRO A 36 -34.48 -5.96 48.20
N GLU A 37 -35.54 -5.15 48.31
CA GLU A 37 -35.59 -3.75 47.87
C GLU A 37 -34.45 -2.90 48.46
N GLU A 38 -33.97 -3.27 49.64
CA GLU A 38 -32.83 -2.67 50.34
C GLU A 38 -31.47 -2.93 49.66
N SER A 39 -31.30 -4.09 49.00
CA SER A 39 -30.09 -4.41 48.23
C SER A 39 -30.04 -3.63 46.91
N ILE A 40 -31.22 -3.35 46.33
CA ILE A 40 -31.36 -2.53 45.13
C ILE A 40 -31.03 -1.07 45.46
N ASN A 41 -31.49 -0.54 46.60
CA ASN A 41 -31.17 0.80 47.08
C ASN A 41 -29.65 1.01 47.26
N LYS A 42 -28.96 0.04 47.88
CA LYS A 42 -27.49 0.07 48.03
C LYS A 42 -26.73 0.07 46.71
N LEU A 43 -27.29 -0.55 45.66
CA LEU A 43 -26.64 -0.65 44.34
C LEU A 43 -26.46 0.72 43.67
N PHE A 44 -27.36 1.66 43.91
CA PHE A 44 -27.25 3.00 43.32
C PHE A 44 -26.90 4.06 44.36
N GLU A 45 -26.79 3.72 45.64
CA GLU A 45 -25.95 4.47 46.57
C GLU A 45 -24.46 4.26 46.28
N ASN A 46 -24.11 3.28 45.44
CA ASN A 46 -22.77 3.06 44.94
C ASN A 46 -22.48 4.00 43.76
N ASP A 47 -21.68 5.03 44.01
CA ASP A 47 -21.28 6.01 43.00
C ASP A 47 -20.57 5.35 41.80
N ASN A 48 -19.84 4.25 41.98
CA ASN A 48 -19.22 3.54 40.86
C ASN A 48 -20.28 2.93 39.92
N PHE A 49 -21.40 2.43 40.45
CA PHE A 49 -22.48 1.89 39.63
C PHE A 49 -23.19 3.00 38.84
N CYS A 50 -23.52 4.12 39.50
CA CYS A 50 -24.15 5.26 38.84
C CYS A 50 -23.24 5.88 37.78
N ASN A 51 -21.95 6.09 38.09
CA ASN A 51 -20.96 6.60 37.14
C ASN A 51 -20.84 5.66 35.94
N ARG A 52 -20.78 4.34 36.17
CA ARG A 52 -20.67 3.37 35.08
C ARG A 52 -21.94 3.32 34.22
N LEU A 53 -23.11 3.32 34.84
CA LEU A 53 -24.38 3.37 34.12
C LEU A 53 -24.47 4.63 33.24
N SER A 54 -24.00 5.77 33.77
CA SER A 54 -23.94 7.05 33.04
C SER A 54 -23.00 6.96 31.84
N SER A 55 -21.83 6.34 31.99
CA SER A 55 -20.91 6.09 30.86
C SER A 55 -21.55 5.24 29.76
N TYR A 56 -22.31 4.19 30.10
CA TYR A 56 -23.03 3.41 29.09
C TYR A 56 -24.21 4.19 28.47
N MET A 57 -24.89 5.03 29.26
CA MET A 57 -25.96 5.90 28.78
C MET A 57 -25.48 6.95 27.79
N ALA A 58 -24.24 7.45 27.93
CA ALA A 58 -23.62 8.35 26.95
C ALA A 58 -23.56 7.74 25.54
N TYR A 59 -23.57 6.40 25.43
CA TYR A 59 -23.65 5.64 24.19
C TYR A 59 -25.04 5.11 23.86
N GLY A 60 -26.08 5.59 24.57
CA GLY A 60 -27.48 5.34 24.29
C GLY A 60 -28.15 4.31 25.20
N PHE A 61 -29.46 4.46 25.35
CA PHE A 61 -30.31 3.65 26.24
C PHE A 61 -30.11 2.12 26.10
N GLY A 62 -30.02 1.62 24.86
CA GLY A 62 -29.85 0.19 24.60
C GLY A 62 -28.52 -0.35 25.14
N ALA A 63 -27.45 0.45 25.14
CA ALA A 63 -26.16 0.06 25.68
C ALA A 63 -26.21 -0.12 27.20
N ALA A 64 -26.85 0.83 27.90
CA ALA A 64 -27.07 0.76 29.33
C ALA A 64 -27.99 -0.40 29.73
N GLU A 65 -29.06 -0.66 28.97
CA GLU A 65 -29.95 -1.79 29.21
C GLU A 65 -29.22 -3.14 29.06
N GLU A 66 -28.39 -3.29 28.02
CA GLU A 66 -27.61 -4.51 27.80
C GLU A 66 -26.53 -4.72 28.87
N TRP A 67 -25.88 -3.65 29.30
CA TRP A 67 -24.92 -3.68 30.40
C TRP A 67 -25.57 -4.17 31.70
N ILE A 68 -26.71 -3.58 32.12
CA ILE A 68 -27.47 -4.03 33.30
C ILE A 68 -27.84 -5.51 33.20
N LYS A 69 -28.23 -5.98 32.00
CA LYS A 69 -28.57 -7.39 31.80
C LYS A 69 -27.37 -8.34 32.01
N LYS A 70 -26.13 -7.88 31.87
CA LYS A 70 -24.92 -8.72 31.90
C LYS A 70 -24.14 -8.66 33.20
N GLN A 71 -24.48 -7.74 34.09
CA GLN A 71 -23.85 -7.63 35.40
C GLN A 71 -24.14 -8.84 36.31
N GLN A 72 -23.08 -9.41 36.89
CA GLN A 72 -23.14 -10.43 37.93
C GLN A 72 -23.09 -9.83 39.36
N ILE A 73 -23.41 -8.52 39.55
CA ILE A 73 -23.17 -7.71 40.77
C ILE A 73 -23.97 -8.16 42.01
N LEU A 74 -23.80 -9.41 42.44
CA LEU A 74 -24.26 -9.90 43.73
C LEU A 74 -23.27 -10.85 44.41
N SER A 75 -22.24 -11.34 43.73
CA SER A 75 -21.36 -12.37 44.31
C SER A 75 -20.12 -11.84 45.03
N ASN A 76 -19.60 -10.65 44.76
CA ASN A 76 -18.37 -10.17 45.42
C ASN A 76 -18.35 -8.64 45.54
N ILE A 77 -18.63 -8.10 46.72
CA ILE A 77 -18.35 -6.68 47.02
C ILE A 77 -17.55 -6.62 48.33
N GLN A 78 -16.26 -6.30 48.22
CA GLN A 78 -15.52 -5.58 49.27
C GLN A 78 -14.66 -4.47 48.65
N PRO A 79 -14.47 -3.32 49.34
CA PRO A 79 -13.81 -2.14 48.80
C PRO A 79 -12.32 -2.05 49.19
N LEU A 80 -11.50 -1.43 48.33
CA LEU A 80 -10.17 -0.90 48.66
C LEU A 80 -10.20 0.64 48.61
N THR A 81 -9.40 1.24 49.48
CA THR A 81 -9.45 2.65 49.88
C THR A 81 -8.49 3.59 49.14
N SER A 82 -8.86 4.85 49.27
CA SER A 82 -8.29 6.13 48.89
C SER A 82 -6.82 6.33 49.26
N GLU A 83 -5.92 6.25 48.28
CA GLU A 83 -4.60 6.88 48.35
C GLU A 83 -3.99 7.10 46.96
N GLN A 84 -4.73 7.79 46.08
CA GLN A 84 -4.16 8.41 44.89
C GLN A 84 -4.93 9.69 44.54
N ARG A 85 -4.17 10.77 44.24
CA ARG A 85 -4.49 12.00 43.45
C ARG A 85 -4.70 13.31 44.26
N VAL A 86 -4.16 14.50 43.92
CA VAL A 86 -3.19 15.09 42.92
C VAL A 86 -2.72 16.45 43.52
N ASP A 87 -1.66 17.11 43.02
CA ASP A 87 -1.84 18.38 42.27
C ASP A 87 -0.58 18.92 41.56
N ILE A 88 -0.85 19.80 40.58
CA ILE A 88 -0.02 20.27 39.45
C ILE A 88 0.46 21.71 39.70
N THR A 89 1.65 22.11 39.20
CA THR A 89 1.87 23.33 38.36
C THR A 89 3.32 23.49 37.83
N PRO A 90 3.54 24.24 36.73
CA PRO A 90 4.67 24.10 35.81
C PRO A 90 5.73 25.22 35.88
N GLU A 91 6.91 24.99 35.29
CA GLU A 91 7.88 26.02 34.90
C GLU A 91 8.52 25.75 33.51
N LYS A 92 9.11 26.81 32.94
CA LYS A 92 9.33 27.09 31.52
C LYS A 92 10.79 26.90 31.03
N ASP A 93 10.87 26.66 29.71
CA ASP A 93 11.87 27.04 28.69
C ASP A 93 13.35 26.58 28.81
N THR A 94 13.88 25.92 27.76
CA THR A 94 14.64 26.58 26.66
C THR A 94 15.29 25.59 25.64
N VAL A 95 15.14 25.95 24.34
CA VAL A 95 16.12 25.86 23.20
C VAL A 95 16.64 24.46 22.79
N SER A 96 16.22 23.84 21.68
CA SER A 96 16.42 24.12 20.23
C SER A 96 17.87 24.01 19.72
N ASP A 97 18.28 22.80 19.34
CA ASP A 97 19.45 22.55 18.48
C ASP A 97 19.10 22.80 17.01
N ASN A 98 19.18 24.06 16.59
CA ASN A 98 19.14 24.44 15.18
C ASN A 98 20.58 24.46 14.63
N LYS A 99 20.92 23.48 13.80
CA LYS A 99 22.04 23.63 12.86
C LYS A 99 21.68 24.73 11.85
N PRO A 100 22.57 25.66 11.52
CA PRO A 100 22.28 26.71 10.55
C PRO A 100 22.08 26.10 9.17
N ASN A 101 20.86 26.23 8.65
CA ASN A 101 20.57 26.02 7.24
C ASN A 101 21.07 27.26 6.47
N ILE A 102 22.27 27.17 5.92
CA ILE A 102 22.97 28.30 5.27
C ILE A 102 22.26 28.74 3.97
N PHE A 103 21.29 27.96 3.48
CA PHE A 103 20.41 28.32 2.36
C PHE A 103 18.93 28.00 2.67
N GLY A 104 18.32 28.76 3.57
CA GLY A 104 16.86 28.76 3.78
C GLY A 104 16.07 29.22 2.54
N ALA A 105 14.81 28.79 2.45
CA ALA A 105 13.91 28.82 1.28
C ALA A 105 13.52 30.20 0.69
N ALA A 106 14.28 31.26 0.95
CA ALA A 106 14.07 32.57 0.34
C ALA A 106 15.41 33.29 0.13
N ILE A 107 16.26 32.79 -0.77
CA ILE A 107 17.26 33.66 -1.41
C ILE A 107 16.45 34.60 -2.31
N THR A 108 16.03 35.73 -1.75
CA THR A 108 15.56 36.85 -2.55
C THR A 108 16.67 37.20 -3.55
N PHE A 109 16.28 37.42 -4.79
CA PHE A 109 17.15 37.74 -5.94
C PHE A 109 18.02 38.98 -5.64
N GLY A 110 19.15 38.77 -4.95
CA GLY A 110 20.05 39.83 -4.54
C GLY A 110 21.05 40.24 -5.62
N LYS A 111 21.67 41.42 -5.44
CA LYS A 111 22.71 41.98 -6.32
C LYS A 111 24.14 41.53 -5.96
N SER A 112 24.31 40.46 -5.18
CA SER A 112 25.64 40.01 -4.73
C SER A 112 26.48 39.48 -5.91
N PRO A 113 27.78 39.82 -6.00
CA PRO A 113 28.69 39.28 -7.01
C PRO A 113 28.72 37.74 -7.06
N VAL A 114 28.71 37.08 -5.90
CA VAL A 114 28.71 35.60 -5.79
C VAL A 114 27.45 34.99 -6.39
N VAL A 115 26.28 35.57 -6.11
CA VAL A 115 25.00 35.11 -6.67
C VAL A 115 24.94 35.30 -8.19
N LYS A 116 25.51 36.40 -8.72
CA LYS A 116 25.62 36.62 -10.16
C LYS A 116 26.50 35.55 -10.82
N LEU A 117 27.67 35.26 -10.24
CA LEU A 117 28.60 34.26 -10.76
C LEU A 117 27.99 32.85 -10.75
N LEU A 118 27.35 32.44 -9.64
CA LEU A 118 26.67 31.16 -9.54
C LEU A 118 25.51 31.03 -10.55
N LYS A 119 24.75 32.11 -10.77
CA LYS A 119 23.67 32.12 -11.78
C LYS A 119 24.19 32.04 -13.20
N GLN A 120 25.29 32.72 -13.50
CA GLN A 120 25.95 32.63 -14.81
C GLN A 120 26.42 31.20 -15.06
N ASN A 121 27.13 30.59 -14.10
CA ASN A 121 27.56 29.19 -14.21
C ASN A 121 26.37 28.24 -14.33
N ALA A 122 25.29 28.44 -13.57
CA ALA A 122 24.08 27.63 -13.70
C ALA A 122 23.47 27.72 -15.11
N ARG A 123 23.42 28.92 -15.69
CA ARG A 123 22.94 29.14 -17.05
C ARG A 123 23.83 28.47 -18.10
N GLU A 124 25.14 28.63 -17.98
CA GLU A 124 26.12 27.99 -18.88
C GLU A 124 26.05 26.44 -18.79
N ILE A 125 25.83 25.89 -17.60
CA ILE A 125 25.57 24.45 -17.43
C ILE A 125 24.29 24.07 -18.18
N CYS A 126 23.18 24.78 -17.96
CA CYS A 126 21.93 24.45 -18.64
C CYS A 126 22.07 24.52 -20.17
N GLU A 127 22.69 25.57 -20.72
CA GLU A 127 22.94 25.71 -22.17
C GLU A 127 23.86 24.60 -22.71
N SER A 128 24.75 24.07 -21.88
CA SER A 128 25.59 22.93 -22.27
C SER A 128 24.83 21.61 -22.38
N ILE A 129 23.77 21.41 -21.58
CA ILE A 129 23.05 20.12 -21.47
C ILE A 129 21.67 20.10 -22.15
N LEU A 130 21.07 21.25 -22.43
CA LEU A 130 19.73 21.38 -23.03
C LEU A 130 19.80 21.68 -24.52
N MET A 131 18.87 21.12 -25.29
CA MET A 131 18.69 21.45 -26.71
C MET A 131 18.20 22.89 -26.92
N ASP A 132 17.36 23.38 -26.00
CA ASP A 132 16.72 24.70 -26.08
C ASP A 132 17.25 25.67 -25.02
N GLU A 133 16.89 26.95 -25.15
CA GLU A 133 17.21 27.97 -24.14
C GLU A 133 16.63 27.59 -22.76
N PRO A 134 17.43 27.67 -21.69
CA PRO A 134 16.98 27.28 -20.36
C PRO A 134 15.94 28.25 -19.80
N ASN A 135 14.87 27.70 -19.26
CA ASN A 135 13.90 28.48 -18.50
C ASN A 135 14.43 28.82 -17.10
N LEU A 136 13.81 29.81 -16.45
CA LEU A 136 14.23 30.30 -15.13
C LEU A 136 14.26 29.19 -14.08
N LYS A 137 13.32 28.23 -14.10
CA LYS A 137 13.24 27.14 -13.12
C LYS A 137 14.40 26.14 -13.29
N GLN A 138 14.81 25.86 -14.51
CA GLN A 138 15.97 25.01 -14.80
C GLN A 138 17.26 25.66 -14.29
N VAL A 139 17.44 26.95 -14.56
CA VAL A 139 18.59 27.72 -14.07
C VAL A 139 18.59 27.77 -12.54
N GLU A 140 17.44 27.98 -11.91
CA GLU A 140 17.31 27.99 -10.45
C GLU A 140 17.63 26.62 -9.82
N TYR A 141 17.21 25.52 -10.45
CA TYR A 141 17.52 24.17 -9.98
C TYR A 141 19.03 23.91 -9.99
N ILE A 142 19.71 24.14 -11.12
CA ILE A 142 21.16 23.96 -11.22
C ILE A 142 21.90 24.93 -10.28
N PHE A 143 21.39 26.16 -10.13
CA PHE A 143 21.92 27.12 -9.15
C PHE A 143 21.84 26.59 -7.71
N ARG A 144 20.72 25.96 -7.32
CA ARG A 144 20.57 25.36 -5.97
C ARG A 144 21.51 24.17 -5.78
N LEU A 145 21.65 23.29 -6.78
CA LEU A 145 22.63 22.19 -6.74
C LEU A 145 24.05 22.70 -6.57
N LEU A 146 24.44 23.72 -7.34
CA LEU A 146 25.72 24.39 -7.19
C LEU A 146 25.90 24.96 -5.78
N ALA A 147 24.89 25.63 -5.24
CA ALA A 147 24.95 26.22 -3.89
C ALA A 147 25.11 25.15 -2.80
N LEU A 148 24.40 24.02 -2.90
CA LEU A 148 24.52 22.89 -1.96
C LEU A 148 25.90 22.24 -2.03
N GLN A 149 26.41 21.94 -3.23
CA GLN A 149 27.75 21.36 -3.39
C GLN A 149 28.86 22.30 -2.90
N VAL A 150 28.69 23.61 -3.07
CA VAL A 150 29.55 24.62 -2.45
C VAL A 150 29.45 24.54 -0.93
N GLN A 151 28.25 24.41 -0.35
CA GLN A 151 28.10 24.27 1.10
C GLN A 151 28.79 23.02 1.67
N GLU A 152 28.68 21.88 0.98
CA GLU A 152 29.30 20.61 1.40
C GLU A 152 30.83 20.63 1.30
N THR A 153 31.39 21.41 0.38
CA THR A 153 32.83 21.48 0.14
C THR A 153 33.55 22.38 1.16
N TYR A 154 32.85 23.27 1.86
CA TYR A 154 33.44 24.30 2.73
C TYR A 154 33.34 23.92 4.22
N SER A 155 34.42 24.14 4.97
CA SER A 155 34.39 24.08 6.44
C SER A 155 33.57 25.24 7.04
N GLY A 156 33.14 25.13 8.30
CA GLY A 156 32.29 26.14 8.97
C GLY A 156 32.82 27.58 8.88
N GLU A 157 34.14 27.79 9.07
CA GLU A 157 34.78 29.11 8.98
C GLU A 157 34.83 29.64 7.53
N GLN A 158 34.96 28.76 6.53
CA GLN A 158 34.97 29.14 5.12
C GLN A 158 33.56 29.44 4.61
N ALA A 159 32.54 28.71 5.11
CA ALA A 159 31.13 28.97 4.82
C ALA A 159 30.68 30.32 5.41
N GLU A 160 31.18 30.70 6.59
CA GLU A 160 30.91 31.99 7.23
C GLU A 160 31.52 33.18 6.45
N LYS A 161 32.77 33.05 5.98
CA LYS A 161 33.40 34.06 5.09
C LYS A 161 32.66 34.20 3.75
N LEU A 162 32.16 33.09 3.20
CA LEU A 162 31.33 33.10 2.00
C LEU A 162 29.99 33.82 2.24
N TYR A 163 29.38 33.56 3.40
CA TYR A 163 28.16 34.23 3.83
C TYR A 163 28.35 35.76 3.99
N GLU A 164 29.48 36.19 4.54
CA GLU A 164 29.85 37.61 4.60
C GLU A 164 30.04 38.25 3.21
N CYS A 165 30.63 37.54 2.25
CA CYS A 165 30.75 38.01 0.87
C CYS A 165 29.37 38.15 0.18
N ILE A 166 28.45 37.22 0.47
CA ILE A 166 27.07 37.26 -0.01
C ILE A 166 26.31 38.46 0.57
N ARG A 167 26.45 38.71 1.87
CA ARG A 167 25.75 39.75 2.62
C ARG A 167 26.30 41.17 2.36
N ASP A 168 27.63 41.32 2.37
CA ASP A 168 28.29 42.64 2.44
C ASP A 168 28.71 43.19 1.05
N LYS A 169 28.37 42.50 -0.05
CA LYS A 169 28.76 42.87 -1.45
C LYS A 169 30.28 43.06 -1.65
N LYS A 170 31.09 42.35 -0.86
CA LYS A 170 32.55 42.37 -0.97
C LYS A 170 33.03 41.68 -2.27
N PRO A 171 34.24 42.00 -2.77
CA PRO A 171 34.81 41.35 -3.95
C PRO A 171 34.90 39.83 -3.76
N ILE A 172 34.65 39.08 -4.84
CA ILE A 172 34.77 37.63 -4.84
C ILE A 172 36.26 37.27 -4.65
N PRO A 173 36.64 36.46 -3.64
CA PRO A 173 38.01 35.99 -3.52
C PRO A 173 38.40 35.16 -4.75
N SER A 174 39.58 35.37 -5.33
CA SER A 174 40.07 34.65 -6.53
C SER A 174 40.03 33.11 -6.38
N LYS A 175 40.22 32.60 -5.16
CA LYS A 175 40.09 31.17 -4.84
C LYS A 175 38.68 30.60 -5.06
N PHE A 176 37.65 31.43 -5.11
CA PHE A 176 36.26 30.98 -5.24
C PHE A 176 35.94 30.45 -6.65
N GLU A 177 36.46 31.10 -7.69
CA GLU A 177 36.32 30.62 -9.09
C GLU A 177 37.06 29.30 -9.30
N GLU A 178 38.26 29.16 -8.73
CA GLU A 178 39.04 27.91 -8.75
C GLU A 178 38.32 26.74 -8.06
N ILE A 179 37.52 27.02 -7.04
CA ILE A 179 36.73 26.01 -6.31
C ILE A 179 35.43 25.66 -7.05
N LEU A 180 34.80 26.63 -7.72
CA LEU A 180 33.58 26.38 -8.48
C LEU A 180 33.82 25.53 -9.71
N LEU A 181 34.95 25.70 -10.40
CA LEU A 181 35.21 25.02 -11.66
C LEU A 181 35.13 23.48 -11.55
N PRO A 182 35.73 22.80 -10.55
CA PRO A 182 35.54 21.37 -10.33
C PRO A 182 34.08 20.96 -10.05
N ILE A 183 33.32 21.79 -9.33
CA ILE A 183 31.90 21.52 -9.00
C ILE A 183 31.04 21.66 -10.26
N VAL A 184 31.25 22.72 -11.04
CA VAL A 184 30.59 22.98 -12.32
C VAL A 184 30.88 21.84 -13.30
N ASN A 185 32.14 21.43 -13.43
CA ASN A 185 32.53 20.32 -14.29
C ASN A 185 31.87 19.02 -13.85
N ARG A 186 31.83 18.72 -12.54
CA ARG A 186 31.14 17.54 -12.01
C ARG A 186 29.64 17.54 -12.30
N ILE A 187 28.98 18.70 -12.17
CA ILE A 187 27.54 18.81 -12.48
C ILE A 187 27.31 18.66 -14.00
N LYS A 188 28.16 19.26 -14.85
CA LYS A 188 28.11 19.04 -16.30
C LYS A 188 28.30 17.57 -16.63
N GLU A 189 29.34 16.94 -16.12
CA GLU A 189 29.64 15.51 -16.28
C GLU A 189 28.45 14.64 -15.86
N ASN A 190 27.87 14.87 -14.68
CA ASN A 190 26.69 14.13 -14.21
C ASN A 190 25.45 14.24 -15.13
N HIS A 191 25.35 15.30 -15.95
CA HIS A 191 24.22 15.55 -16.85
C HIS A 191 24.53 15.29 -18.33
N THR A 192 25.80 15.11 -18.70
CA THR A 192 26.25 14.81 -20.07
C THR A 192 26.88 13.43 -20.22
N GLU A 193 27.18 12.74 -19.12
CA GLU A 193 27.67 11.38 -19.16
C GLU A 193 26.49 10.43 -19.42
N ILE A 194 26.57 9.69 -20.53
CA ILE A 194 25.77 8.48 -20.69
C ILE A 194 26.03 7.60 -19.47
N LEU A 195 24.98 7.33 -18.68
CA LEU A 195 25.10 6.61 -17.41
C LEU A 195 26.03 5.41 -17.55
N ASN A 196 27.10 5.38 -16.75
CA ASN A 196 28.03 4.25 -16.79
C ASN A 196 27.32 2.91 -16.50
N GLU A 197 27.95 1.79 -16.85
CA GLU A 197 27.34 0.46 -16.75
C GLU A 197 26.81 0.14 -15.33
N SER A 198 27.53 0.56 -14.28
CA SER A 198 27.11 0.32 -12.91
C SER A 198 25.79 1.02 -12.55
N LYS A 199 25.56 2.22 -13.08
CA LYS A 199 24.33 3.02 -12.89
C LYS A 199 23.16 2.53 -13.74
N ARG A 200 23.38 1.60 -14.67
CA ARG A 200 22.36 0.98 -15.53
C ARG A 200 22.08 -0.49 -15.18
N ASN A 201 22.58 -1.01 -14.07
CA ASN A 201 22.35 -2.39 -13.65
C ASN A 201 20.92 -2.62 -13.11
N HIS A 202 20.05 -3.15 -13.95
CA HIS A 202 18.66 -3.49 -13.64
C HIS A 202 18.53 -5.00 -13.41
N LEU A 203 18.02 -5.41 -12.25
CA LEU A 203 17.83 -6.84 -11.91
C LEU A 203 19.10 -7.70 -12.07
N GLY A 204 20.29 -7.12 -11.89
CA GLY A 204 21.56 -7.82 -12.09
C GLY A 204 22.07 -7.81 -13.53
N VAL A 205 21.36 -7.18 -14.47
CA VAL A 205 21.70 -7.06 -15.89
C VAL A 205 21.88 -5.59 -16.26
N THR A 206 22.96 -5.25 -16.93
CA THR A 206 23.18 -3.88 -17.42
C THR A 206 22.25 -3.58 -18.60
N ILE A 207 21.42 -2.54 -18.50
CA ILE A 207 20.59 -2.07 -19.62
C ILE A 207 21.50 -1.61 -20.77
N GLN A 208 21.29 -2.20 -21.94
CA GLN A 208 22.04 -1.97 -23.16
C GLN A 208 21.34 -0.92 -24.03
N LEU A 209 22.02 0.17 -24.38
CA LEU A 209 21.40 1.26 -25.14
C LEU A 209 21.23 0.98 -26.64
N ASN A 210 21.82 -0.11 -27.14
CA ASN A 210 21.70 -0.54 -28.54
C ASN A 210 20.56 -1.54 -28.79
N ASP A 211 19.71 -1.78 -27.77
CA ASP A 211 18.52 -2.63 -27.85
C ASP A 211 18.75 -4.03 -28.46
N PRO A 212 19.62 -4.89 -27.87
CA PRO A 212 20.00 -6.16 -28.49
C PRO A 212 18.96 -7.28 -28.31
N TYR A 213 17.98 -7.12 -27.42
CA TYR A 213 17.01 -8.18 -27.10
C TYR A 213 15.75 -8.03 -27.94
N SER A 214 15.30 -9.12 -28.55
CA SER A 214 14.07 -9.16 -29.35
C SER A 214 12.88 -9.69 -28.55
N PHE A 215 11.70 -9.18 -28.86
CA PHE A 215 10.43 -9.52 -28.22
C PHE A 215 9.34 -9.71 -29.27
N SER A 216 8.42 -10.66 -29.02
CA SER A 216 7.26 -10.88 -29.88
C SER A 216 6.09 -10.01 -29.44
N THR A 217 5.36 -9.47 -30.42
CA THR A 217 4.07 -8.79 -30.17
C THR A 217 2.85 -9.71 -30.44
N LYS A 218 3.11 -11.00 -30.71
CA LYS A 218 2.13 -12.02 -31.13
C LYS A 218 2.07 -13.22 -30.19
N ASN A 219 3.08 -13.39 -29.33
CA ASN A 219 3.11 -14.44 -28.33
C ASN A 219 2.72 -13.86 -26.97
N SER A 220 1.70 -14.43 -26.34
CA SER A 220 1.31 -14.04 -24.99
C SER A 220 0.93 -15.25 -24.14
N PHE A 221 1.09 -15.11 -22.83
CA PHE A 221 0.48 -15.99 -21.86
C PHE A 221 -0.24 -15.21 -20.78
N CYS A 222 -1.26 -15.84 -20.20
CA CYS A 222 -1.97 -15.33 -19.04
C CYS A 222 -2.17 -16.47 -18.04
N ILE A 223 -2.52 -16.12 -16.80
CA ILE A 223 -2.71 -17.07 -15.72
C ILE A 223 -4.13 -16.89 -15.18
N TRP A 224 -4.85 -18.00 -15.00
CA TRP A 224 -6.16 -18.00 -14.37
C TRP A 224 -6.33 -19.20 -13.45
N PHE A 225 -6.44 -18.92 -12.15
CA PHE A 225 -6.78 -19.92 -11.14
C PHE A 225 -8.20 -19.69 -10.64
N SER A 226 -9.10 -20.61 -10.96
CA SER A 226 -10.49 -20.49 -10.51
C SER A 226 -10.62 -20.71 -9.01
N ASN A 227 -11.46 -19.91 -8.37
CA ASN A 227 -11.93 -20.13 -7.01
C ASN A 227 -13.33 -20.79 -6.96
N ASN A 228 -13.91 -21.11 -8.11
CA ASN A 228 -15.16 -21.84 -8.25
C ASN A 228 -14.90 -23.17 -9.01
N PRO A 229 -15.01 -24.34 -8.34
CA PRO A 229 -14.68 -25.61 -8.98
C PRO A 229 -15.62 -26.00 -10.12
N ASN A 230 -16.78 -25.36 -10.23
CA ASN A 230 -17.78 -25.60 -11.27
C ASN A 230 -17.73 -24.57 -12.40
N SER A 231 -16.83 -23.60 -12.35
CA SER A 231 -16.65 -22.59 -13.39
C SER A 231 -15.17 -22.32 -13.60
N ALA A 232 -14.63 -22.78 -14.73
CA ALA A 232 -13.21 -22.60 -15.01
C ALA A 232 -12.83 -21.12 -15.14
N MET A 233 -13.70 -20.33 -15.76
CA MET A 233 -13.45 -18.92 -16.05
C MET A 233 -14.76 -18.19 -16.40
N PRO A 234 -14.95 -16.94 -15.96
CA PRO A 234 -16.10 -16.13 -16.36
C PRO A 234 -16.17 -15.91 -17.87
N LYS A 235 -17.39 -15.86 -18.42
CA LYS A 235 -17.62 -15.68 -19.87
C LYS A 235 -16.89 -14.47 -20.44
N LYS A 236 -16.95 -13.31 -19.78
CA LYS A 236 -16.27 -12.08 -20.22
C LYS A 236 -14.78 -12.30 -20.47
N ILE A 237 -14.11 -13.08 -19.62
CA ILE A 237 -12.66 -13.34 -19.76
C ILE A 237 -12.42 -14.35 -20.89
N LYS A 238 -13.28 -15.36 -21.05
CA LYS A 238 -13.22 -16.29 -22.20
C LYS A 238 -13.34 -15.52 -23.52
N ASP A 239 -14.33 -14.65 -23.66
CA ASP A 239 -14.55 -13.84 -24.87
C ASP A 239 -13.31 -12.99 -25.23
N ILE A 240 -12.63 -12.41 -24.22
CA ILE A 240 -11.39 -11.65 -24.41
C ILE A 240 -10.24 -12.55 -24.90
N LEU A 241 -10.08 -13.75 -24.32
CA LEU A 241 -9.01 -14.66 -24.70
C LEU A 241 -9.22 -15.29 -26.08
N GLU A 242 -10.46 -15.56 -26.47
CA GLU A 242 -10.81 -16.03 -27.81
C GLU A 242 -10.42 -15.00 -28.87
N GLU A 243 -10.74 -13.73 -28.62
CA GLU A 243 -10.36 -12.64 -29.53
C GLU A 243 -8.84 -12.42 -29.56
N ARG A 244 -8.19 -12.47 -28.39
CA ARG A 244 -6.73 -12.41 -28.27
C ARG A 244 -6.05 -13.52 -29.09
N ALA A 245 -6.54 -14.76 -29.01
CA ALA A 245 -6.00 -15.89 -29.79
C ALA A 245 -6.12 -15.68 -31.30
N LYS A 246 -7.26 -15.17 -31.77
CA LYS A 246 -7.45 -14.84 -33.20
C LYS A 246 -6.49 -13.73 -33.67
N GLN A 247 -6.28 -12.71 -32.85
CA GLN A 247 -5.40 -11.57 -33.19
C GLN A 247 -3.90 -11.91 -33.10
N ASN A 248 -3.53 -12.84 -32.22
CA ASN A 248 -2.17 -13.33 -32.08
C ASN A 248 -1.75 -14.27 -33.21
N ALA A 249 -2.68 -14.93 -33.90
CA ALA A 249 -2.35 -15.84 -35.00
C ALA A 249 -1.43 -15.15 -36.05
N PRO A 250 -0.35 -15.82 -36.50
CA PRO A 250 0.02 -17.22 -36.26
C PRO A 250 0.83 -17.49 -34.96
N GLY A 251 1.00 -16.50 -34.09
CA GLY A 251 1.65 -16.65 -32.77
C GLY A 251 0.81 -17.43 -31.75
N VAL A 252 1.30 -17.46 -30.50
CA VAL A 252 0.74 -18.30 -29.43
C VAL A 252 -0.02 -17.49 -28.39
N THR A 253 -1.23 -17.95 -28.04
CA THR A 253 -1.92 -17.57 -26.80
C THR A 253 -1.93 -18.76 -25.85
N LYS A 254 -1.19 -18.64 -24.73
CA LYS A 254 -1.10 -19.65 -23.68
C LYS A 254 -1.91 -19.24 -22.45
N LEU A 255 -2.57 -20.20 -21.82
CA LEU A 255 -3.33 -19.99 -20.59
C LEU A 255 -2.89 -21.00 -19.53
N VAL A 256 -2.29 -20.49 -18.46
CA VAL A 256 -1.89 -21.28 -17.30
C VAL A 256 -3.08 -21.42 -16.37
N TYR A 257 -3.38 -22.65 -15.95
CA TYR A 257 -4.48 -22.95 -15.05
C TYR A 257 -4.09 -24.07 -14.08
N SER A 258 -4.90 -24.32 -13.05
CA SER A 258 -4.71 -25.46 -12.13
C SER A 258 -5.93 -26.37 -12.23
N ARG A 259 -5.74 -27.60 -12.71
CA ARG A 259 -6.81 -28.61 -12.73
C ARG A 259 -7.33 -28.94 -11.34
N ALA A 260 -6.50 -28.83 -10.30
CA ALA A 260 -6.87 -29.08 -8.90
C ALA A 260 -7.89 -28.06 -8.37
N CYS A 261 -8.06 -26.95 -9.09
CA CYS A 261 -9.08 -25.94 -8.79
C CYS A 261 -10.44 -26.25 -9.42
N LEU A 262 -10.57 -27.29 -10.26
CA LEU A 262 -11.79 -27.60 -11.02
C LEU A 262 -12.31 -29.01 -10.71
N THR A 263 -13.61 -29.20 -10.90
CA THR A 263 -14.17 -30.55 -11.00
C THR A 263 -13.68 -31.22 -12.28
N LYS A 264 -13.64 -32.57 -12.28
CA LYS A 264 -13.26 -33.34 -13.48
C LYS A 264 -14.11 -32.95 -14.71
N LYS A 265 -15.41 -32.76 -14.52
CA LYS A 265 -16.34 -32.35 -15.59
C LYS A 265 -15.96 -30.98 -16.15
N GLU A 266 -15.76 -30.00 -15.29
CA GLU A 266 -15.43 -28.65 -15.73
C GLU A 266 -14.05 -28.57 -16.37
N ASN A 267 -13.07 -29.33 -15.86
CA ASN A 267 -11.75 -29.46 -16.51
C ASN A 267 -11.86 -30.01 -17.94
N THR A 268 -12.65 -31.07 -18.16
CA THR A 268 -12.88 -31.60 -19.52
C THR A 268 -13.48 -30.56 -20.45
N ASN A 269 -14.51 -29.83 -19.99
CA ASN A 269 -15.14 -28.77 -20.77
C ASN A 269 -14.15 -27.65 -21.11
N PHE A 270 -13.30 -27.27 -20.15
CA PHE A 270 -12.34 -26.19 -20.30
C PHE A 270 -11.22 -26.53 -21.29
N VAL A 271 -10.71 -27.78 -21.24
CA VAL A 271 -9.73 -28.29 -22.20
C VAL A 271 -10.31 -28.30 -23.62
N GLN A 272 -11.56 -28.72 -23.78
CA GLN A 272 -12.23 -28.71 -25.08
C GLN A 272 -12.41 -27.29 -25.62
N TRP A 273 -12.89 -26.36 -24.78
CA TRP A 273 -13.04 -24.95 -25.14
C TRP A 273 -11.73 -24.31 -25.59
N ALA A 274 -10.62 -24.55 -24.88
CA ALA A 274 -9.33 -23.96 -25.23
C ALA A 274 -8.82 -24.49 -26.59
N LYS A 275 -8.99 -25.81 -26.84
CA LYS A 275 -8.64 -26.43 -28.11
C LYS A 275 -9.43 -25.86 -29.29
N GLU A 276 -10.74 -25.66 -29.12
CA GLU A 276 -11.61 -25.09 -30.15
C GLU A 276 -11.23 -23.66 -30.55
N ASN A 277 -10.61 -22.91 -29.63
CA ASN A 277 -10.25 -21.52 -29.82
C ASN A 277 -8.74 -21.28 -30.07
N GLY A 278 -7.97 -22.34 -30.29
CA GLY A 278 -6.52 -22.22 -30.55
C GLY A 278 -5.72 -21.71 -29.35
N ILE A 279 -6.20 -21.91 -28.13
CA ILE A 279 -5.54 -21.51 -26.89
C ILE A 279 -4.77 -22.71 -26.33
N THR A 280 -3.47 -22.53 -26.06
CA THR A 280 -2.63 -23.57 -25.45
C THR A 280 -2.80 -23.56 -23.94
N LEU A 281 -3.37 -24.62 -23.37
CA LEU A 281 -3.43 -24.76 -21.91
C LEU A 281 -2.12 -25.30 -21.35
N LEU A 282 -1.68 -24.71 -20.24
CA LEU A 282 -0.60 -25.21 -19.40
C LEU A 282 -1.16 -25.55 -18.02
N ASP A 283 -1.17 -26.83 -17.67
CA ASP A 283 -1.56 -27.27 -16.33
C ASP A 283 -0.42 -27.03 -15.34
N PHE A 284 -0.61 -26.05 -14.47
CA PHE A 284 0.31 -25.68 -13.40
C PHE A 284 0.63 -26.87 -12.48
N ASP A 285 -0.34 -27.77 -12.29
CA ASP A 285 -0.19 -28.90 -11.37
C ASP A 285 0.72 -30.01 -11.92
N GLU A 286 1.11 -29.94 -13.20
CA GLU A 286 2.00 -30.91 -13.87
C GLU A 286 3.39 -30.36 -14.20
N LEU A 287 3.67 -29.12 -13.82
CA LEU A 287 4.96 -28.49 -14.07
C LEU A 287 6.09 -29.25 -13.36
N LYS A 288 7.16 -29.50 -14.11
CA LYS A 288 8.41 -30.06 -13.59
C LYS A 288 9.35 -28.90 -13.29
N CYS A 289 9.52 -28.58 -12.02
CA CYS A 289 10.37 -27.48 -11.56
C CYS A 289 11.60 -27.98 -10.79
N GLN A 290 12.67 -27.18 -10.80
CA GLN A 290 13.90 -27.40 -10.04
C GLN A 290 14.43 -26.06 -9.50
N GLY A 291 15.30 -26.08 -8.49
CA GLY A 291 15.90 -24.85 -7.94
C GLY A 291 14.87 -23.83 -7.48
N GLU A 292 15.09 -22.55 -7.77
CA GLU A 292 14.16 -21.46 -7.42
C GLU A 292 12.77 -21.61 -8.06
N ASP A 293 12.65 -22.18 -9.26
CA ASP A 293 11.34 -22.47 -9.89
C ASP A 293 10.52 -23.44 -9.03
N LEU A 294 11.17 -24.43 -8.39
CA LEU A 294 10.49 -25.39 -7.51
C LEU A 294 9.98 -24.72 -6.23
N GLU A 295 10.75 -23.79 -5.68
CA GLU A 295 10.34 -23.04 -4.50
C GLU A 295 9.16 -22.12 -4.82
N LEU A 296 9.20 -21.36 -5.92
CA LEU A 296 8.06 -20.56 -6.39
C LEU A 296 6.82 -21.42 -6.64
N TRP A 297 6.99 -22.57 -7.28
CA TRP A 297 5.90 -23.52 -7.53
C TRP A 297 5.28 -24.05 -6.23
N ASN A 298 6.10 -24.42 -5.24
CA ASN A 298 5.63 -24.86 -3.92
C ASN A 298 4.84 -23.76 -3.19
N LEU A 299 5.32 -22.51 -3.25
CA LEU A 299 4.63 -21.36 -2.64
C LEU A 299 3.29 -21.08 -3.34
N ALA A 300 3.25 -21.10 -4.68
CA ALA A 300 2.02 -20.92 -5.45
C ALA A 300 1.02 -22.06 -5.19
N GLN A 301 1.48 -23.31 -5.09
CA GLN A 301 0.62 -24.43 -4.68
C GLN A 301 0.06 -24.25 -3.27
N ALA A 302 0.87 -23.77 -2.32
CA ALA A 302 0.41 -23.50 -0.96
C ALA A 302 -0.67 -22.42 -0.93
N GLU A 303 -0.52 -21.34 -1.72
CA GLU A 303 -1.55 -20.31 -1.92
C GLU A 303 -2.85 -20.90 -2.49
N LEU A 304 -2.77 -21.70 -3.57
CA LEU A 304 -3.94 -22.31 -4.19
C LEU A 304 -4.62 -23.33 -3.27
N LYS A 305 -3.86 -24.15 -2.55
CA LYS A 305 -4.40 -25.08 -1.56
C LYS A 305 -5.11 -24.34 -0.43
N ALA A 306 -4.47 -23.34 0.15
CA ALA A 306 -5.06 -22.54 1.22
C ALA A 306 -6.29 -21.76 0.75
N MET A 307 -6.34 -21.32 -0.52
CA MET A 307 -7.53 -20.71 -1.12
C MET A 307 -8.69 -21.72 -1.15
N ARG A 308 -8.48 -22.92 -1.72
CA ARG A 308 -9.51 -23.97 -1.81
C ARG A 308 -10.04 -24.41 -0.45
N GLU A 309 -9.17 -24.40 0.58
CA GLU A 309 -9.53 -24.75 1.96
C GLU A 309 -10.14 -23.56 2.74
N GLY A 310 -10.25 -22.36 2.14
CA GLY A 310 -10.75 -21.17 2.82
C GLY A 310 -9.83 -20.66 3.94
N LYS A 311 -8.53 -20.98 3.88
CA LYS A 311 -7.48 -20.66 4.87
C LYS A 311 -6.63 -19.44 4.48
N GLY A 312 -7.20 -18.53 3.69
CA GLY A 312 -6.60 -17.22 3.38
C GLY A 312 -5.59 -17.21 2.24
N GLY A 313 -5.48 -18.30 1.49
CA GLY A 313 -4.71 -18.33 0.25
C GLY A 313 -5.32 -17.43 -0.82
N ASN A 314 -4.49 -16.94 -1.75
CA ASN A 314 -4.90 -15.94 -2.74
C ASN A 314 -4.47 -16.32 -4.17
N PRO A 315 -5.39 -16.36 -5.16
CA PRO A 315 -5.08 -16.75 -6.54
C PRO A 315 -4.26 -15.68 -7.27
N ALA A 316 -4.40 -14.40 -6.93
CA ALA A 316 -3.55 -13.35 -7.49
C ALA A 316 -2.12 -13.48 -6.97
N ALA A 317 -1.94 -13.78 -5.69
CA ALA A 317 -0.60 -14.05 -5.14
C ALA A 317 0.04 -15.31 -5.76
N ALA A 318 -0.75 -16.36 -6.04
CA ALA A 318 -0.27 -17.51 -6.79
C ALA A 318 0.13 -17.12 -8.23
N SER A 319 -0.72 -16.37 -8.93
CA SER A 319 -0.42 -15.86 -10.28
C SER A 319 0.87 -15.02 -10.30
N ASP A 320 1.03 -14.16 -9.31
CA ASP A 320 2.18 -13.29 -9.13
C ASP A 320 3.50 -14.06 -9.04
N LEU A 321 3.50 -15.22 -8.38
CA LEU A 321 4.66 -16.13 -8.26
C LEU A 321 4.88 -16.91 -9.56
N VAL A 322 3.81 -17.40 -10.18
CA VAL A 322 3.85 -18.31 -11.33
C VAL A 322 4.40 -17.64 -12.59
N ARG A 323 4.17 -16.34 -12.78
CA ARG A 323 4.72 -15.60 -13.93
C ARG A 323 6.25 -15.46 -13.94
N TRP A 324 6.94 -15.89 -12.87
CA TRP A 324 8.39 -15.94 -12.76
C TRP A 324 9.00 -17.34 -12.86
N ILE A 325 8.18 -18.37 -13.12
CA ILE A 325 8.66 -19.74 -13.29
C ILE A 325 9.12 -19.92 -14.74
N SER A 326 10.38 -20.33 -14.93
CA SER A 326 10.98 -20.44 -16.27
C SER A 326 10.22 -21.42 -17.17
N GLY A 327 9.79 -22.56 -16.62
CA GLY A 327 8.95 -23.54 -17.34
C GLY A 327 7.57 -23.01 -17.76
N VAL A 328 7.07 -21.96 -17.10
CA VAL A 328 5.83 -21.27 -17.49
C VAL A 328 6.10 -20.27 -18.59
N ILE A 329 7.22 -19.55 -18.56
CA ILE A 329 7.60 -18.58 -19.58
C ILE A 329 7.93 -19.32 -20.89
N GLY A 330 8.83 -20.31 -20.83
CA GLY A 330 9.33 -21.08 -21.97
C GLY A 330 10.49 -20.40 -22.69
N ASP A 331 10.86 -20.93 -23.84
CA ASP A 331 12.15 -20.59 -24.48
C ASP A 331 12.01 -19.50 -25.56
N VAL A 332 10.79 -19.21 -26.00
CA VAL A 332 10.49 -18.22 -27.04
C VAL A 332 10.18 -16.84 -26.44
N PRO A 333 10.38 -15.75 -27.19
CA PRO A 333 9.90 -14.43 -26.77
C PRO A 333 8.39 -14.43 -26.55
N ILE A 334 7.93 -13.94 -25.40
CA ILE A 334 6.54 -14.02 -24.97
C ILE A 334 6.21 -12.95 -23.92
N ALA A 335 4.98 -12.41 -23.98
CA ALA A 335 4.48 -11.49 -22.96
C ALA A 335 3.54 -12.18 -21.96
N TYR A 336 3.79 -12.07 -20.66
CA TYR A 336 2.73 -12.19 -19.65
C TYR A 336 1.80 -11.00 -19.78
N VAL A 337 0.50 -11.27 -19.76
CA VAL A 337 -0.56 -10.24 -19.73
C VAL A 337 -1.71 -10.72 -18.87
N ASP A 338 -2.24 -9.87 -17.99
CA ASP A 338 -3.46 -10.16 -17.23
C ASP A 338 -4.60 -10.62 -18.16
N ALA A 339 -5.41 -11.57 -17.68
CA ALA A 339 -6.37 -12.29 -18.52
C ALA A 339 -7.52 -11.39 -19.04
N ASP A 340 -7.80 -10.29 -18.35
CA ASP A 340 -8.88 -9.35 -18.67
C ASP A 340 -8.47 -8.20 -19.60
N MET A 341 -7.21 -8.17 -20.05
CA MET A 341 -6.72 -7.11 -20.94
C MET A 341 -6.99 -7.43 -22.41
N PRO A 342 -7.80 -6.65 -23.14
CA PRO A 342 -7.93 -6.83 -24.57
C PRO A 342 -6.64 -6.43 -25.30
N MET A 343 -6.38 -7.05 -26.44
CA MET A 343 -5.39 -6.55 -27.40
C MET A 343 -5.96 -5.32 -28.12
N LEU A 344 -5.12 -4.32 -28.33
CA LEU A 344 -5.47 -3.14 -29.11
C LEU A 344 -5.40 -3.44 -30.61
N THR A 345 -6.52 -3.26 -31.31
CA THR A 345 -6.54 -3.29 -32.77
C THR A 345 -6.05 -1.95 -33.33
N GLY A 346 -5.09 -2.00 -34.25
CA GLY A 346 -4.65 -0.81 -35.00
C GLY A 346 -3.76 0.16 -34.22
N ASN A 347 -3.00 -0.31 -33.23
CA ASN A 347 -1.96 0.53 -32.61
C ASN A 347 -0.88 0.90 -33.65
N LYS A 348 -1.05 2.06 -34.30
CA LYS A 348 -0.19 2.53 -35.42
C LYS A 348 1.29 2.69 -35.04
N SER A 349 1.60 2.69 -33.74
CA SER A 349 2.97 2.80 -33.23
C SER A 349 3.75 1.49 -33.36
N ILE A 350 3.08 0.33 -33.37
CA ILE A 350 3.72 -0.99 -33.49
C ILE A 350 3.46 -1.51 -34.90
N LYS A 351 4.46 -1.33 -35.76
CA LYS A 351 4.39 -1.73 -37.17
C LYS A 351 5.02 -3.10 -37.44
N SER A 352 5.74 -3.65 -36.48
CA SER A 352 6.51 -4.88 -36.59
C SER A 352 5.98 -5.94 -35.62
N GLU A 353 6.03 -7.20 -36.02
CA GLU A 353 5.71 -8.35 -35.17
C GLU A 353 6.80 -8.62 -34.12
N GLU A 354 7.98 -8.04 -34.33
CA GLU A 354 9.11 -8.03 -33.41
C GLU A 354 9.49 -6.62 -32.99
N VAL A 355 9.79 -6.44 -31.71
CA VAL A 355 10.28 -5.19 -31.12
C VAL A 355 11.57 -5.46 -30.35
N TYR A 356 12.39 -4.42 -30.21
CA TYR A 356 13.72 -4.52 -29.61
C TYR A 356 13.81 -3.65 -28.36
N ALA A 357 14.61 -4.07 -27.39
CA ALA A 357 14.85 -3.32 -26.17
C ALA A 357 16.20 -3.68 -25.52
N GLY A 358 16.62 -2.83 -24.59
CA GLY A 358 17.92 -2.89 -23.93
C GLY A 358 17.99 -3.80 -22.72
N HIS A 359 16.89 -4.40 -22.30
CA HIS A 359 16.84 -5.29 -21.14
C HIS A 359 16.06 -6.56 -21.50
N PRO A 360 16.48 -7.77 -21.05
CA PRO A 360 15.87 -9.06 -21.46
C PRO A 360 14.46 -9.30 -20.87
N VAL A 361 14.07 -8.52 -19.87
CA VAL A 361 12.76 -8.58 -19.22
C VAL A 361 12.20 -7.16 -19.11
N LEU A 362 11.10 -6.88 -19.79
CA LEU A 362 10.47 -5.56 -19.80
C LEU A 362 9.27 -5.56 -18.86
N LEU A 363 9.12 -4.49 -18.09
CA LEU A 363 7.99 -4.31 -17.17
C LEU A 363 7.09 -3.18 -17.64
N ASN A 364 5.84 -3.20 -17.18
CA ASN A 364 4.98 -2.05 -17.26
C ASN A 364 5.53 -0.94 -16.35
N MET A 365 5.89 0.20 -16.94
CA MET A 365 6.47 1.33 -16.23
C MET A 365 5.84 2.63 -16.70
N GLY A 366 5.81 3.60 -15.80
CA GLY A 366 5.38 4.97 -16.08
C GLY A 366 5.87 5.90 -14.98
N SER A 367 5.37 7.13 -14.94
CA SER A 367 5.78 8.05 -13.88
C SER A 367 4.77 9.17 -13.65
N ALA A 368 4.73 9.67 -12.43
CA ALA A 368 3.94 10.82 -12.04
C ALA A 368 4.84 12.01 -11.71
N LEU A 369 4.52 13.17 -12.25
CA LEU A 369 5.11 14.44 -11.88
C LEU A 369 4.41 15.00 -10.65
N VAL A 370 5.14 15.06 -9.53
CA VAL A 370 4.67 15.69 -8.30
C VAL A 370 5.13 17.15 -8.29
N LYS A 371 4.16 18.06 -8.16
CA LYS A 371 4.44 19.49 -8.00
C LYS A 371 5.15 19.71 -6.67
N ASP A 372 6.35 20.27 -6.74
CA ASP A 372 7.13 20.71 -5.58
C ASP A 372 7.16 22.24 -5.51
N GLY A 373 5.96 22.85 -5.46
CA GLY A 373 5.73 24.29 -5.31
C GLY A 373 6.60 25.20 -6.20
N VAL A 374 7.80 25.54 -5.69
CA VAL A 374 8.78 26.47 -6.28
C VAL A 374 9.78 25.79 -7.24
N ASN A 375 10.03 24.48 -7.10
CA ASN A 375 11.08 23.76 -7.85
C ASN A 375 10.56 23.08 -9.13
N LEU A 376 11.48 22.51 -9.93
CA LEU A 376 11.13 21.56 -11.00
C LEU A 376 10.30 20.38 -10.44
N PRO A 377 9.33 19.84 -11.19
CA PRO A 377 8.54 18.73 -10.70
C PRO A 377 9.42 17.50 -10.44
N MET A 378 9.11 16.77 -9.37
CA MET A 378 9.74 15.49 -9.08
C MET A 378 9.07 14.40 -9.89
N GLU A 379 9.85 13.58 -10.60
CA GLU A 379 9.33 12.46 -11.37
C GLU A 379 9.42 11.17 -10.54
N ASN A 380 8.26 10.69 -10.11
CA ASN A 380 8.13 9.44 -9.36
C ASN A 380 7.77 8.32 -10.32
N VAL A 381 8.69 7.36 -10.50
CA VAL A 381 8.45 6.19 -11.34
C VAL A 381 7.43 5.25 -10.68
N ALA A 382 6.58 4.66 -11.51
CA ALA A 382 5.60 3.64 -11.15
C ALA A 382 5.87 2.39 -11.97
N PHE A 383 5.66 1.22 -11.36
CA PHE A 383 5.84 -0.08 -11.99
C PHE A 383 4.62 -0.94 -11.76
N ASN A 384 4.32 -1.81 -12.72
CA ASN A 384 3.34 -2.86 -12.58
C ASN A 384 3.80 -4.15 -13.28
N THR A 385 3.13 -5.25 -12.96
CA THR A 385 3.44 -6.61 -13.40
C THR A 385 2.26 -7.26 -14.11
N ASP A 386 1.25 -6.46 -14.48
CA ASP A 386 0.11 -6.85 -15.31
C ASP A 386 0.51 -7.10 -16.77
N ILE A 387 1.61 -6.48 -17.23
CA ILE A 387 2.28 -6.76 -18.49
C ILE A 387 3.77 -6.95 -18.21
N ILE A 388 4.32 -8.10 -18.60
CA ILE A 388 5.76 -8.40 -18.55
C ILE A 388 6.17 -9.02 -19.87
N ASN A 389 7.15 -8.45 -20.56
CA ASN A 389 7.63 -9.00 -21.82
C ASN A 389 8.99 -9.70 -21.61
N PHE A 390 9.11 -10.94 -22.06
CA PHE A 390 10.32 -11.74 -21.95
C PHE A 390 10.92 -11.94 -23.33
N THR A 391 12.23 -11.75 -23.46
CA THR A 391 12.97 -12.17 -24.65
C THR A 391 13.07 -13.70 -24.69
N GLY A 392 13.64 -14.25 -25.76
CA GLY A 392 13.94 -15.68 -25.83
C GLY A 392 14.92 -16.13 -24.74
N GLU A 393 15.13 -17.44 -24.61
CA GLU A 393 16.06 -17.97 -23.62
C GLU A 393 17.47 -17.42 -23.82
N CYS A 394 17.98 -16.73 -22.79
CA CYS A 394 19.35 -16.25 -22.74
C CYS A 394 19.81 -16.12 -21.28
N LYS A 395 21.13 -16.06 -21.08
CA LYS A 395 21.75 -15.96 -19.76
C LYS A 395 21.23 -14.76 -18.96
N ASP A 396 21.09 -13.60 -19.60
CA ASP A 396 20.67 -12.36 -18.93
C ASP A 396 19.21 -12.43 -18.47
N ARG A 397 18.33 -13.04 -19.28
CA ARG A 397 16.94 -13.33 -18.88
C ARG A 397 16.91 -14.21 -17.63
N SER A 398 17.71 -15.28 -17.61
CA SER A 398 17.77 -16.20 -16.47
C SER A 398 18.32 -15.51 -15.20
N ILE A 399 19.30 -14.61 -15.32
CA ILE A 399 19.79 -13.81 -14.20
C ILE A 399 18.67 -12.93 -13.63
N ALA A 400 17.97 -12.19 -14.49
CA ALA A 400 16.90 -11.28 -14.08
C ALA A 400 15.74 -12.02 -13.39
N ILE A 401 15.26 -13.13 -13.99
CA ILE A 401 14.20 -13.96 -13.41
C ILE A 401 14.63 -14.54 -12.07
N LYS A 402 15.86 -15.10 -11.98
CA LYS A 402 16.38 -15.69 -10.75
C LYS A 402 16.41 -14.67 -9.60
N ARG A 403 16.85 -13.45 -9.86
CA ARG A 403 16.91 -12.40 -8.83
C ARG A 403 15.53 -12.06 -8.29
N ILE A 404 14.54 -11.96 -9.16
CA ILE A 404 13.15 -11.73 -8.74
C ILE A 404 12.64 -12.93 -7.95
N ALA A 405 12.84 -14.15 -8.45
CA ALA A 405 12.42 -15.37 -7.77
C ALA A 405 12.96 -15.44 -6.33
N GLN A 406 14.26 -15.20 -6.14
CA GLN A 406 14.90 -15.19 -4.84
C GLN A 406 14.30 -14.12 -3.89
N SER A 407 14.01 -12.93 -4.42
CA SER A 407 13.36 -11.86 -3.64
C SER A 407 11.95 -12.25 -3.19
N LEU A 408 11.14 -12.82 -4.09
CA LEU A 408 9.78 -13.28 -3.78
C LEU A 408 9.79 -14.43 -2.76
N ILE A 409 10.66 -15.41 -2.95
CA ILE A 409 10.89 -16.51 -2.00
C ILE A 409 11.25 -15.95 -0.62
N GLY A 410 12.21 -15.04 -0.55
CA GLY A 410 12.63 -14.40 0.71
C GLY A 410 11.47 -13.70 1.42
N ASN A 411 10.61 -12.99 0.69
CA ASN A 411 9.42 -12.34 1.25
C ASN A 411 8.45 -13.36 1.89
N TYR A 412 8.27 -14.53 1.27
CA TYR A 412 7.41 -15.60 1.80
C TYR A 412 8.02 -16.36 2.97
N LEU A 413 9.34 -16.56 2.99
CA LEU A 413 10.03 -17.26 4.07
C LEU A 413 10.21 -16.40 5.33
N HIS A 414 10.27 -15.07 5.17
CA HIS A 414 10.57 -14.11 6.24
C HIS A 414 9.45 -13.09 6.46
N VAL A 415 8.20 -13.57 6.59
CA VAL A 415 6.99 -12.71 6.69
C VAL A 415 7.08 -11.67 7.80
N THR A 416 7.52 -12.07 8.99
CA THR A 416 7.60 -11.18 10.17
C THR A 416 8.66 -10.09 10.00
N GLU A 417 9.85 -10.49 9.56
CA GLU A 417 10.94 -9.56 9.23
C GLU A 417 10.50 -8.57 8.15
N ARG A 418 9.83 -9.07 7.11
CA ARG A 418 9.31 -8.25 6.01
C ARG A 418 8.32 -7.19 6.48
N ILE A 419 7.41 -7.54 7.39
CA ILE A 419 6.46 -6.58 7.99
C ILE A 419 7.22 -5.53 8.80
N SER A 420 8.16 -5.95 9.66
CA SER A 420 8.92 -5.04 10.53
C SER A 420 9.78 -4.03 9.76
N LYS A 421 10.36 -4.44 8.63
CA LYS A 421 11.23 -3.61 7.78
C LYS A 421 10.49 -2.90 6.66
N SER A 422 9.16 -3.07 6.55
CA SER A 422 8.41 -2.50 5.43
C SER A 422 8.37 -0.97 5.51
N GLY A 423 8.63 -0.30 4.39
CA GLY A 423 8.36 1.15 4.25
C GLY A 423 6.86 1.47 4.16
N ASN A 424 6.01 0.47 3.92
CA ASN A 424 4.57 0.64 3.78
C ASN A 424 3.91 0.96 5.14
N PRO A 425 3.19 2.10 5.27
CA PRO A 425 2.63 2.54 6.54
C PRO A 425 1.56 1.60 7.09
N GLU A 426 0.82 0.89 6.23
CA GLU A 426 -0.21 -0.06 6.66
C GLU A 426 0.40 -1.34 7.24
N LEU A 427 1.49 -1.84 6.65
CA LEU A 427 2.22 -2.98 7.21
C LEU A 427 2.90 -2.63 8.54
N LYS A 428 3.49 -1.42 8.65
CA LYS A 428 4.00 -0.93 9.95
C LYS A 428 2.88 -0.88 10.99
N ARG A 429 1.71 -0.36 10.62
CA ARG A 429 0.54 -0.28 11.49
C ARG A 429 0.03 -1.66 11.91
N LEU A 430 0.02 -2.64 11.00
CA LEU A 430 -0.34 -4.04 11.29
C LEU A 430 0.62 -4.65 12.31
N GLY A 431 1.92 -4.42 12.16
CA GLY A 431 2.95 -4.90 13.08
C GLY A 431 2.81 -4.39 14.52
N LEU A 432 2.00 -3.36 14.77
CA LEU A 432 1.72 -2.81 16.10
C LEU A 432 0.39 -3.31 16.70
N MET A 433 -0.41 -4.08 15.96
CA MET A 433 -1.74 -4.49 16.41
C MET A 433 -1.69 -5.67 17.40
N PRO A 434 -2.42 -5.66 18.52
CA PRO A 434 -2.45 -6.78 19.47
C PRO A 434 -2.84 -8.11 18.83
N GLY A 435 -3.80 -8.10 17.90
CA GLY A 435 -4.22 -9.32 17.20
C GLY A 435 -3.13 -9.93 16.31
N TYR A 436 -2.22 -9.11 15.77
CA TYR A 436 -1.05 -9.60 15.05
C TYR A 436 -0.06 -10.29 16.00
N HIS A 437 0.22 -9.68 17.15
CA HIS A 437 1.11 -10.27 18.17
C HIS A 437 0.54 -11.54 18.77
N GLN A 438 -0.77 -11.60 19.01
CA GLN A 438 -1.43 -12.81 19.46
C GLN A 438 -1.28 -13.93 18.43
N LEU A 439 -1.46 -13.63 17.13
CA LEU A 439 -1.24 -14.61 16.07
C LEU A 439 0.20 -15.13 16.04
N LEU A 440 1.20 -14.28 16.29
CA LEU A 440 2.60 -14.70 16.41
C LEU A 440 2.80 -15.64 17.60
N LYS A 441 2.26 -15.29 18.76
CA LYS A 441 2.30 -16.12 19.97
C LYS A 441 1.66 -17.49 19.73
N ASP A 442 0.49 -17.51 19.08
CA ASP A 442 -0.19 -18.76 18.74
C ASP A 442 0.65 -19.62 17.78
N CYS A 443 1.38 -18.99 16.84
CA CYS A 443 2.30 -19.72 15.96
C CYS A 443 3.45 -20.35 16.75
N GLU A 444 4.08 -19.58 17.65
CA GLU A 444 5.17 -20.05 18.51
C GLU A 444 4.74 -21.19 19.43
N GLU A 445 3.59 -21.06 20.10
CA GLU A 445 3.03 -22.10 20.99
C GLU A 445 2.74 -23.42 20.26
N ASN A 446 2.38 -23.33 18.97
CA ASN A 446 2.10 -24.49 18.12
C ASN A 446 3.30 -24.95 17.30
N ASN A 447 4.50 -24.42 17.56
CA ASN A 447 5.74 -24.73 16.84
C ASN A 447 5.62 -24.53 15.31
N ASN A 448 4.81 -23.55 14.91
CA ASN A 448 4.53 -23.19 13.52
C ASN A 448 5.15 -21.82 13.19
N LYS A 449 5.49 -21.60 11.92
CA LYS A 449 5.87 -20.27 11.43
C LYS A 449 4.65 -19.55 10.86
N LEU A 450 4.59 -18.23 11.07
CA LEU A 450 3.56 -17.41 10.45
C LEU A 450 3.69 -17.46 8.92
N SER A 451 2.63 -17.88 8.24
CA SER A 451 2.50 -17.81 6.79
C SER A 451 1.56 -16.68 6.36
N LEU A 452 1.72 -16.19 5.11
CA LEU A 452 0.84 -15.17 4.55
C LEU A 452 -0.64 -15.60 4.51
N PRO A 453 -1.00 -16.83 4.08
CA PRO A 453 -2.39 -17.29 4.15
C PRO A 453 -2.98 -17.22 5.57
N MET A 454 -2.23 -17.63 6.59
CA MET A 454 -2.66 -17.53 7.99
C MET A 454 -2.95 -16.08 8.40
N LEU A 455 -2.04 -15.15 8.07
CA LEU A 455 -2.21 -13.74 8.37
C LEU A 455 -3.42 -13.12 7.64
N ARG A 456 -3.56 -13.40 6.34
CA ARG A 456 -4.72 -12.93 5.53
C ARG A 456 -6.04 -13.50 6.07
N LYS A 457 -6.05 -14.76 6.53
CA LYS A 457 -7.23 -15.38 7.15
C LYS A 457 -7.59 -14.72 8.47
N ALA A 458 -6.62 -14.53 9.36
CA ALA A 458 -6.82 -13.86 10.65
C ALA A 458 -7.36 -12.44 10.45
N LEU A 459 -6.80 -11.70 9.50
CA LEU A 459 -7.26 -10.35 9.15
C LEU A 459 -8.71 -10.35 8.63
N THR A 460 -9.04 -11.27 7.73
CA THR A 460 -10.42 -11.42 7.21
C THR A 460 -11.41 -11.75 8.32
N GLN A 461 -11.03 -12.63 9.25
CA GLN A 461 -11.86 -12.98 10.41
C GLN A 461 -12.02 -11.80 11.38
N ALA A 462 -10.93 -11.06 11.63
CA ALA A 462 -10.95 -9.86 12.47
C ALA A 462 -11.94 -8.82 11.93
N HIS A 463 -12.01 -8.63 10.61
CA HIS A 463 -12.89 -7.63 9.98
C HIS A 463 -14.30 -8.14 9.68
N SER A 464 -14.66 -9.35 10.13
CA SER A 464 -16.01 -9.91 9.90
C SER A 464 -17.10 -9.22 10.72
N ASN A 465 -16.74 -8.67 11.88
CA ASN A 465 -17.65 -7.95 12.77
C ASN A 465 -16.86 -6.99 13.67
N LEU A 466 -17.55 -6.01 14.24
CA LEU A 466 -16.92 -4.93 15.01
C LEU A 466 -16.16 -5.43 16.25
N SER A 467 -16.71 -6.37 16.99
CA SER A 467 -16.05 -6.90 18.20
C SER A 467 -14.72 -7.59 17.88
N SER A 468 -14.71 -8.43 16.84
CA SER A 468 -13.46 -9.06 16.37
C SER A 468 -12.45 -8.03 15.89
N TYR A 469 -12.91 -6.97 15.21
CA TYR A 469 -12.05 -5.90 14.72
C TYR A 469 -11.39 -5.15 15.87
N VAL A 470 -12.19 -4.73 16.87
CA VAL A 470 -11.70 -4.03 18.07
C VAL A 470 -10.69 -4.88 18.84
N ARG A 471 -10.92 -6.20 18.99
CA ARG A 471 -9.93 -7.11 19.60
C ARG A 471 -8.63 -7.13 18.82
N PHE A 472 -8.72 -7.15 17.49
CA PHE A 472 -7.55 -7.25 16.64
C PHE A 472 -6.71 -5.97 16.66
N ILE A 473 -7.33 -4.80 16.49
CA ILE A 473 -6.61 -3.52 16.46
C ILE A 473 -6.20 -3.02 17.86
N GLY A 474 -6.86 -3.53 18.91
CA GLY A 474 -6.68 -3.10 20.29
C GLY A 474 -7.68 -2.04 20.71
N VAL A 475 -8.21 -2.17 21.93
CA VAL A 475 -9.22 -1.25 22.49
C VAL A 475 -8.72 0.19 22.59
N GLN A 476 -7.48 0.38 23.04
CA GLN A 476 -6.87 1.71 23.13
C GLN A 476 -6.85 2.43 21.77
N ARG A 477 -6.45 1.71 20.72
CA ARG A 477 -6.40 2.24 19.36
C ARG A 477 -7.79 2.52 18.80
N PHE A 478 -8.76 1.67 19.13
CA PHE A 478 -10.16 1.94 18.79
C PHE A 478 -10.67 3.22 19.46
N ALA A 479 -10.34 3.42 20.75
CA ALA A 479 -10.73 4.59 21.53
C ALA A 479 -10.14 5.89 20.94
N GLU A 480 -8.85 5.88 20.61
CA GLU A 480 -8.17 7.00 19.92
C GLU A 480 -8.80 7.30 18.56
N MET A 481 -9.12 6.26 17.79
CA MET A 481 -9.73 6.39 16.47
C MET A 481 -11.11 7.04 16.52
N VAL A 482 -11.95 6.70 17.51
CA VAL A 482 -13.28 7.33 17.67
C VAL A 482 -13.22 8.67 18.42
N GLY A 483 -12.04 9.12 18.82
CA GLY A 483 -11.84 10.39 19.51
C GLY A 483 -12.27 10.38 20.99
N ALA A 484 -12.26 9.21 21.64
CA ALA A 484 -12.63 9.04 23.04
C ALA A 484 -11.61 8.15 23.80
N PRO A 485 -10.31 8.53 23.85
CA PRO A 485 -9.26 7.72 24.49
C PRO A 485 -9.54 7.41 25.97
N GLU A 486 -10.20 8.31 26.69
CA GLU A 486 -10.63 8.15 28.09
C GLU A 486 -11.64 7.02 28.28
N ASP A 487 -12.40 6.66 27.24
CA ASP A 487 -13.40 5.60 27.26
C ASP A 487 -12.81 4.21 26.93
N ALA A 488 -11.50 4.08 26.75
CA ALA A 488 -10.85 2.77 26.55
C ALA A 488 -11.23 1.73 27.62
N PRO A 489 -11.29 2.03 28.94
CA PRO A 489 -11.75 1.08 29.95
C PRO A 489 -13.22 0.69 29.78
N LEU A 490 -14.07 1.59 29.27
CA LEU A 490 -15.48 1.32 28.95
C LEU A 490 -15.61 0.34 27.79
N PHE A 491 -14.88 0.60 26.70
CA PHE A 491 -14.87 -0.28 25.52
C PHE A 491 -14.31 -1.66 25.84
N GLN A 492 -13.30 -1.74 26.71
CA GLN A 492 -12.73 -3.01 27.16
C GLN A 492 -13.76 -3.86 27.91
N GLU A 493 -14.51 -3.26 28.86
CA GLU A 493 -15.59 -3.95 29.56
C GLU A 493 -16.70 -4.39 28.61
N ALA A 494 -17.15 -3.49 27.73
CA ALA A 494 -18.18 -3.78 26.74
C ALA A 494 -17.78 -4.98 25.85
N LEU A 495 -16.51 -5.05 25.45
CA LEU A 495 -15.98 -6.13 24.62
C LEU A 495 -15.89 -7.48 25.36
N GLN A 496 -15.54 -7.47 26.64
CA GLN A 496 -15.49 -8.66 27.51
C GLN A 496 -16.90 -9.21 27.79
N GLN A 497 -17.87 -8.31 27.97
CA GLN A 497 -19.27 -8.66 28.17
C GLN A 497 -20.00 -8.97 26.84
N GLY A 498 -19.37 -8.72 25.70
CA GLY A 498 -20.01 -8.82 24.39
C GLY A 498 -21.17 -7.84 24.19
N ASN A 499 -21.15 -6.69 24.87
CA ASN A 499 -22.07 -5.58 24.64
C ASN A 499 -21.61 -4.83 23.38
N THR A 500 -22.19 -5.20 22.24
CA THR A 500 -21.80 -4.63 20.95
C THR A 500 -22.43 -3.27 20.70
N ILE A 501 -23.43 -2.86 21.48
CA ILE A 501 -24.16 -1.60 21.28
C ILE A 501 -23.26 -0.41 21.57
N VAL A 502 -22.46 -0.44 22.64
CA VAL A 502 -21.49 0.63 22.96
C VAL A 502 -20.52 0.82 21.80
N LEU A 503 -19.86 -0.26 21.38
CA LEU A 503 -18.87 -0.21 20.29
C LEU A 503 -19.53 0.28 18.99
N THR A 504 -20.74 -0.20 18.70
CA THR A 504 -21.52 0.17 17.52
C THR A 504 -21.83 1.66 17.52
N ASN A 505 -22.38 2.20 18.61
CA ASN A 505 -22.77 3.59 18.68
C ASN A 505 -21.54 4.52 18.71
N ALA A 506 -20.44 4.12 19.37
CA ALA A 506 -19.18 4.87 19.33
C ALA A 506 -18.63 4.98 17.90
N LEU A 507 -18.54 3.86 17.17
CA LEU A 507 -18.07 3.87 15.78
C LEU A 507 -19.03 4.63 14.86
N VAL A 508 -20.34 4.42 14.98
CA VAL A 508 -21.32 5.13 14.15
C VAL A 508 -21.25 6.63 14.42
N ALA A 509 -21.16 7.07 15.68
CA ALA A 509 -21.01 8.48 16.02
C ALA A 509 -19.78 9.10 15.36
N TYR A 510 -18.65 8.40 15.34
CA TYR A 510 -17.47 8.82 14.60
C TYR A 510 -17.76 8.97 13.09
N LEU A 511 -18.43 7.99 12.48
CA LEU A 511 -18.75 7.98 11.04
C LEU A 511 -19.78 9.04 10.62
N VAL A 512 -20.69 9.42 11.51
CA VAL A 512 -21.75 10.42 11.24
C VAL A 512 -21.54 11.74 11.99
N HIS A 513 -20.33 11.94 12.53
CA HIS A 513 -19.90 13.17 13.20
C HIS A 513 -20.81 13.62 14.36
N GLY A 514 -21.16 12.70 15.26
CA GLY A 514 -21.82 13.02 16.53
C GLY A 514 -22.86 11.99 17.00
N MET A 515 -23.01 11.86 18.32
CA MET A 515 -23.95 10.93 18.96
C MET A 515 -25.43 11.25 18.65
N ASP A 516 -25.78 12.52 18.46
CA ASP A 516 -27.16 12.93 18.14
C ASP A 516 -27.66 12.31 16.83
N ASN A 517 -26.77 12.16 15.85
CA ASN A 517 -27.09 11.56 14.56
C ASN A 517 -27.26 10.04 14.64
N VAL A 518 -26.68 9.37 15.64
CA VAL A 518 -26.79 7.92 15.85
C VAL A 518 -28.22 7.51 16.17
N SER A 519 -28.96 8.35 16.90
CA SER A 519 -30.35 8.09 17.29
C SER A 519 -31.33 8.09 16.11
N ARG A 520 -30.97 8.78 15.01
CA ARG A 520 -31.77 8.90 13.79
C ARG A 520 -31.65 7.70 12.85
N LEU A 521 -30.66 6.83 13.08
CA LEU A 521 -30.40 5.66 12.27
C LEU A 521 -31.04 4.41 12.88
N ASN A 522 -31.68 3.61 12.05
CA ASN A 522 -32.15 2.28 12.43
C ASN A 522 -31.00 1.25 12.44
N SER A 523 -31.26 0.06 12.97
CA SER A 523 -30.24 -0.98 13.11
C SER A 523 -29.60 -1.42 11.79
N SER A 524 -30.37 -1.48 10.70
CA SER A 524 -29.87 -1.88 9.37
C SER A 524 -28.92 -0.83 8.79
N GLU A 525 -29.25 0.46 8.95
CA GLU A 525 -28.40 1.56 8.50
C GLU A 525 -27.05 1.57 9.24
N LYS A 526 -27.07 1.37 10.57
CA LYS A 526 -25.86 1.25 11.39
C LYS A 526 -25.01 0.07 10.95
N GLU A 527 -25.63 -1.09 10.72
CA GLU A 527 -24.93 -2.30 10.28
C GLU A 527 -24.27 -2.09 8.90
N ASN A 528 -24.95 -1.43 7.96
CA ASN A 528 -24.40 -1.13 6.64
C ASN A 528 -23.21 -0.16 6.71
N LEU A 529 -23.27 0.87 7.55
CA LEU A 529 -22.15 1.78 7.79
C LEU A 529 -20.94 1.04 8.36
N ILE A 530 -21.15 0.18 9.35
CA ILE A 530 -20.09 -0.64 9.95
C ILE A 530 -19.49 -1.59 8.91
N LYS A 531 -20.32 -2.31 8.14
CA LYS A 531 -19.84 -3.21 7.08
C LYS A 531 -18.98 -2.48 6.05
N LYS A 532 -19.42 -1.30 5.61
CA LYS A 532 -18.65 -0.46 4.66
C LYS A 532 -17.31 -0.02 5.26
N TYR A 533 -17.32 0.41 6.52
CA TYR A 533 -16.11 0.81 7.23
C TYR A 533 -15.12 -0.36 7.38
N LEU A 534 -15.58 -1.50 7.90
CA LEU A 534 -14.74 -2.69 8.08
C LEU A 534 -14.19 -3.22 6.76
N GLY A 535 -15.00 -3.21 5.69
CA GLY A 535 -14.53 -3.56 4.34
C GLY A 535 -13.41 -2.64 3.85
N THR A 536 -13.52 -1.34 4.13
CA THR A 536 -12.49 -0.35 3.79
C THR A 536 -11.20 -0.60 4.58
N GLN A 537 -11.30 -0.80 5.90
CA GLN A 537 -10.13 -1.10 6.75
C GLN A 537 -9.46 -2.41 6.36
N LEU A 538 -10.25 -3.45 6.06
CA LEU A 538 -9.73 -4.71 5.55
C LEU A 538 -8.95 -4.49 4.25
N SER A 539 -9.49 -3.71 3.32
CA SER A 539 -8.85 -3.39 2.04
C SER A 539 -7.48 -2.73 2.20
N LEU A 540 -7.37 -1.75 3.11
CA LEU A 540 -6.11 -1.04 3.39
C LEU A 540 -5.01 -1.98 3.91
N LEU A 541 -5.37 -2.94 4.77
CA LEU A 541 -4.41 -3.87 5.37
C LEU A 541 -4.15 -5.10 4.50
N TYR A 542 -5.14 -5.56 3.73
CA TYR A 542 -5.06 -6.79 2.95
C TYR A 542 -4.29 -6.59 1.63
N LYS A 543 -4.50 -5.48 0.92
CA LYS A 543 -3.82 -5.20 -0.37
C LYS A 543 -2.28 -5.31 -0.25
N PRO A 544 -1.62 -4.69 0.76
CA PRO A 544 -0.18 -4.82 0.95
C PRO A 544 0.30 -6.26 1.18
N LEU A 545 -0.51 -7.13 1.78
CA LEU A 545 -0.14 -8.53 2.01
C LEU A 545 -0.03 -9.36 0.71
N VAL A 546 -0.52 -8.83 -0.42
CA VAL A 546 -0.27 -9.39 -1.76
C VAL A 546 0.80 -8.55 -2.46
N MET A 547 0.55 -7.24 -2.60
CA MET A 547 1.39 -6.35 -3.40
C MET A 547 2.85 -6.26 -2.94
N GLU A 548 3.10 -6.28 -1.62
CA GLU A 548 4.44 -6.14 -1.03
C GLU A 548 5.20 -7.47 -0.91
N PHE A 549 4.54 -8.60 -1.18
CA PHE A 549 5.09 -9.94 -1.01
C PHE A 549 5.29 -10.68 -2.34
N SER A 550 4.31 -10.59 -3.24
CA SER A 550 4.32 -11.25 -4.56
C SER A 550 4.10 -10.27 -5.72
N GLY A 551 3.33 -9.22 -5.48
CA GLY A 551 2.86 -8.31 -6.52
C GLY A 551 3.87 -7.24 -6.95
N PRO A 552 3.40 -6.15 -7.56
CA PRO A 552 4.28 -5.19 -8.23
C PRO A 552 5.25 -4.49 -7.27
N CYS A 553 4.86 -4.22 -6.02
CA CYS A 553 5.78 -3.60 -5.06
C CYS A 553 6.94 -4.55 -4.69
N ALA A 554 6.68 -5.86 -4.60
CA ALA A 554 7.73 -6.84 -4.34
C ALA A 554 8.78 -6.87 -5.47
N VAL A 555 8.33 -6.86 -6.72
CA VAL A 555 9.21 -6.82 -7.91
C VAL A 555 9.95 -5.48 -8.02
N THR A 556 9.25 -4.38 -7.76
CA THR A 556 9.81 -3.01 -7.85
C THR A 556 10.95 -2.76 -6.86
N ARG A 557 10.95 -3.39 -5.69
CA ARG A 557 12.02 -3.20 -4.71
C ARG A 557 13.38 -3.69 -5.19
N GLU A 558 13.43 -4.65 -6.11
CA GLU A 558 14.68 -5.05 -6.78
C GLU A 558 15.17 -4.01 -7.81
N ILE A 559 14.30 -3.06 -8.18
CA ILE A 559 14.55 -2.01 -9.17
C ILE A 559 14.95 -0.69 -8.49
N LEU A 560 14.38 -0.38 -7.31
CA LEU A 560 14.64 0.86 -6.57
C LEU A 560 16.13 1.20 -6.32
N PRO A 561 17.07 0.25 -6.16
CA PRO A 561 18.50 0.58 -6.02
C PRO A 561 19.13 1.29 -7.23
N LEU A 562 18.48 1.29 -8.40
CA LEU A 562 18.89 2.05 -9.58
C LEU A 562 18.53 3.52 -9.55
N LEU A 563 17.49 3.88 -8.80
CA LEU A 563 17.11 5.28 -8.64
C LEU A 563 18.11 5.90 -7.65
N PRO A 564 18.59 7.13 -7.90
CA PRO A 564 19.55 7.79 -7.03
C PRO A 564 19.11 7.68 -5.57
N THR A 565 19.91 6.99 -4.75
CA THR A 565 19.65 6.88 -3.31
C THR A 565 19.90 8.26 -2.71
N GLY A 566 18.82 8.97 -2.38
CA GLY A 566 18.90 10.20 -1.59
C GLY A 566 18.20 11.42 -2.17
N GLU A 567 17.97 11.51 -3.49
CA GLU A 567 17.26 12.64 -4.09
C GLU A 567 16.24 12.20 -5.16
N PRO A 568 15.00 12.72 -5.12
CA PRO A 568 14.03 12.50 -6.18
C PRO A 568 14.55 13.03 -7.52
N THR A 569 14.39 12.24 -8.59
CA THR A 569 14.81 12.68 -9.93
C THR A 569 13.96 13.88 -10.34
N ARG A 570 14.60 15.04 -10.55
CA ARG A 570 13.93 16.20 -11.14
C ARG A 570 13.75 15.97 -12.63
N TYR A 571 12.53 16.18 -13.10
CA TYR A 571 12.25 16.12 -14.52
C TYR A 571 12.88 17.33 -15.22
N ILE A 572 13.65 17.05 -16.28
CA ILE A 572 14.29 18.07 -17.13
C ILE A 572 13.90 17.76 -18.56
N GLU A 573 13.14 18.67 -19.18
CA GLU A 573 12.75 18.60 -20.58
C GLU A 573 13.94 18.87 -21.51
N ASN A 574 13.90 18.26 -22.71
CA ASN A 574 14.78 18.58 -23.86
C ASN A 574 16.29 18.49 -23.59
N LEU A 575 16.73 17.47 -22.86
CA LEU A 575 18.15 17.16 -22.73
C LEU A 575 18.77 16.80 -24.10
N LYS A 576 20.00 17.27 -24.34
CA LYS A 576 20.79 16.89 -25.53
C LYS A 576 21.08 15.39 -25.58
N GLN A 577 21.18 14.76 -24.41
CA GLN A 577 21.37 13.31 -24.25
C GLN A 577 20.33 12.78 -23.25
N PRO A 578 19.16 12.33 -23.72
CA PRO A 578 18.11 11.79 -22.84
C PRO A 578 18.60 10.65 -21.94
N ASP A 579 19.50 9.80 -22.44
CA ASP A 579 20.04 8.63 -21.73
C ASP A 579 21.00 8.98 -20.57
N ALA A 580 21.30 10.27 -20.37
CA ALA A 580 21.93 10.75 -19.14
C ALA A 580 20.97 10.65 -17.93
N GLN A 581 19.66 10.54 -18.15
CA GLN A 581 18.66 10.30 -17.10
C GLN A 581 18.23 8.84 -17.05
N ILE A 582 18.37 8.21 -15.88
CA ILE A 582 18.02 6.79 -15.69
C ILE A 582 16.54 6.52 -15.98
N LEU A 583 15.65 7.48 -15.68
CA LEU A 583 14.23 7.36 -15.99
C LEU A 583 13.94 7.31 -17.49
N ARG A 584 14.74 8.01 -18.31
CA ARG A 584 14.65 7.93 -19.77
C ARG A 584 15.25 6.63 -20.29
N VAL A 585 16.36 6.17 -19.72
CA VAL A 585 16.89 4.83 -20.03
C VAL A 585 15.85 3.74 -19.74
N LEU A 586 15.18 3.79 -18.59
CA LEU A 586 14.12 2.85 -18.24
C LEU A 586 12.93 2.95 -19.20
N GLN A 587 12.45 4.16 -19.49
CA GLN A 587 11.35 4.40 -20.43
C GLN A 587 11.65 3.86 -21.83
N THR A 588 12.85 4.13 -22.36
CA THR A 588 13.21 3.78 -23.72
C THR A 588 13.61 2.31 -23.85
N HIS A 589 14.36 1.77 -22.90
CA HIS A 589 15.06 0.49 -23.08
C HIS A 589 14.58 -0.65 -22.15
N ALA A 590 13.81 -0.37 -21.10
CA ALA A 590 13.34 -1.40 -20.14
C ALA A 590 11.82 -1.46 -19.96
N CYS A 591 11.08 -0.51 -20.52
CA CYS A 591 9.62 -0.43 -20.43
C CYS A 591 8.93 -1.13 -21.60
N VAL A 592 7.79 -1.78 -21.32
CA VAL A 592 6.88 -2.36 -22.32
C VAL A 592 6.12 -1.31 -23.13
N ALA A 593 6.06 -0.05 -22.67
CA ALA A 593 5.35 1.02 -23.37
C ALA A 593 5.88 1.18 -24.81
N GLY A 594 4.97 1.15 -25.79
CA GLY A 594 5.32 1.18 -27.21
C GLY A 594 5.94 -0.12 -27.75
N LYS A 595 6.07 -1.17 -26.92
CA LYS A 595 6.66 -2.48 -27.27
C LYS A 595 5.68 -3.64 -27.05
N THR A 596 4.39 -3.33 -26.93
CA THR A 596 3.34 -4.30 -26.66
C THR A 596 1.99 -3.84 -27.21
N ASN A 597 1.17 -4.79 -27.68
CA ASN A 597 -0.17 -4.51 -28.21
C ASN A 597 -1.25 -4.42 -27.11
N PHE A 598 -0.84 -4.27 -25.86
CA PHE A 598 -1.71 -4.23 -24.70
C PHE A 598 -1.59 -2.87 -24.01
N THR A 599 -2.67 -2.41 -23.40
CA THR A 599 -2.65 -1.20 -22.57
C THR A 599 -3.07 -1.51 -21.16
N SER A 600 -2.32 -0.94 -20.23
CA SER A 600 -2.62 -0.98 -18.81
C SER A 600 -3.24 0.32 -18.35
N ASP A 601 -4.24 0.20 -17.49
CA ASP A 601 -4.77 1.31 -16.72
C ASP A 601 -4.27 1.28 -15.27
N ASN A 602 -3.38 0.36 -14.88
CA ASN A 602 -2.97 0.15 -13.49
C ASN A 602 -2.01 1.21 -12.95
N ILE A 603 -1.17 1.79 -13.83
CA ILE A 603 -0.20 2.85 -13.50
C ILE A 603 -0.35 4.03 -14.47
N PRO A 604 0.09 5.24 -14.09
CA PRO A 604 0.12 6.37 -15.02
C PRO A 604 1.07 6.11 -16.20
N ASN A 605 0.84 6.78 -17.32
CA ASN A 605 1.84 6.87 -18.39
C ASN A 605 3.08 7.63 -17.91
N TRP A 606 4.18 7.56 -18.65
CA TRP A 606 5.37 8.37 -18.36
C TRP A 606 5.04 9.87 -18.36
N ILE A 607 5.56 10.58 -17.36
CA ILE A 607 5.51 12.05 -17.21
C ILE A 607 4.05 12.55 -17.06
N THR A 608 3.21 11.77 -16.39
CA THR A 608 1.80 12.14 -16.16
C THR A 608 1.70 13.14 -15.00
N SER A 609 0.88 14.18 -15.11
CA SER A 609 0.72 15.15 -14.03
C SER A 609 -0.01 14.55 -12.81
N SER A 610 0.34 14.95 -11.57
CA SER A 610 -0.33 14.45 -10.37
C SER A 610 -1.85 14.65 -10.38
N GLU A 611 -2.33 15.78 -10.92
CA GLU A 611 -3.76 16.08 -11.08
C GLU A 611 -4.46 15.08 -12.01
N GLU A 612 -3.79 14.66 -13.08
CA GLU A 612 -4.30 13.65 -14.00
C GLU A 612 -4.28 12.25 -13.39
N VAL A 613 -3.26 11.94 -12.58
CA VAL A 613 -3.22 10.69 -11.79
C VAL A 613 -4.41 10.62 -10.84
N GLU A 614 -4.65 11.68 -10.07
CA GLU A 614 -5.78 11.76 -9.13
C GLU A 614 -7.12 11.63 -9.85
N ARG A 615 -7.30 12.35 -10.97
CA ARG A 615 -8.50 12.23 -11.81
C ARG A 615 -8.70 10.79 -12.30
N THR A 616 -7.66 10.16 -12.83
CA THR A 616 -7.75 8.78 -13.35
C THR A 616 -8.05 7.78 -12.23
N GLN A 617 -7.41 7.94 -11.07
CA GLN A 617 -7.69 7.10 -9.90
C GLN A 617 -9.13 7.23 -9.40
N SER A 618 -9.71 8.44 -9.42
CA SER A 618 -11.10 8.66 -9.02
C SER A 618 -12.14 7.96 -9.92
N LEU A 619 -11.75 7.61 -11.15
CA LEU A 619 -12.60 6.91 -12.12
C LEU A 619 -12.48 5.38 -12.02
N ARG A 620 -11.50 4.85 -11.28
CA ARG A 620 -11.34 3.41 -11.11
C ARG A 620 -12.42 2.86 -10.18
N THR A 621 -13.06 1.79 -10.61
CA THR A 621 -14.02 1.05 -9.78
C THR A 621 -13.28 0.15 -8.80
N ASP A 622 -13.48 0.38 -7.50
CA ASP A 622 -12.98 -0.50 -6.44
C ASP A 622 -13.68 -1.86 -6.51
N GLY A 623 -12.94 -2.90 -6.93
CA GLY A 623 -13.49 -4.25 -7.08
C GLY A 623 -12.44 -5.29 -7.48
N LEU A 624 -11.31 -5.32 -6.77
CA LEU A 624 -10.24 -6.28 -7.05
C LEU A 624 -10.76 -7.71 -6.81
N SER A 625 -10.79 -8.52 -7.86
CA SER A 625 -11.35 -9.88 -7.88
C SER A 625 -10.76 -10.82 -6.83
N TRP A 626 -9.55 -10.51 -6.36
CA TRP A 626 -8.81 -11.26 -5.35
C TRP A 626 -9.03 -10.78 -3.91
N MET A 627 -9.86 -9.76 -3.69
CA MET A 627 -10.28 -9.37 -2.34
C MET A 627 -11.23 -10.42 -1.74
N PRO A 628 -11.20 -10.66 -0.41
CA PRO A 628 -12.01 -11.72 0.20
C PRO A 628 -13.51 -11.63 -0.10
N SER A 629 -14.08 -10.43 -0.15
CA SER A 629 -15.50 -10.22 -0.47
C SER A 629 -15.85 -10.63 -1.90
N GLU A 630 -14.99 -10.29 -2.87
CA GLU A 630 -15.17 -10.67 -4.28
C GLU A 630 -14.91 -12.15 -4.49
N GLN A 631 -13.91 -12.73 -3.81
CA GLN A 631 -13.68 -14.16 -3.86
C GLN A 631 -14.88 -14.95 -3.34
N ALA A 632 -15.49 -14.52 -2.23
CA ALA A 632 -16.70 -15.14 -1.68
C ALA A 632 -17.92 -14.99 -2.60
N ARG A 633 -17.95 -13.94 -3.43
CA ARG A 633 -18.99 -13.75 -4.46
C ARG A 633 -18.77 -14.68 -5.64
N LEU A 634 -17.53 -14.81 -6.12
CA LEU A 634 -17.16 -15.66 -7.25
C LEU A 634 -17.21 -17.17 -6.93
N SER A 635 -17.04 -17.55 -5.67
CA SER A 635 -17.11 -18.94 -5.22
C SER A 635 -18.54 -19.51 -5.13
N LYS A 636 -19.56 -18.64 -5.18
CA LYS A 636 -20.98 -19.03 -5.23
C LYS A 636 -21.39 -19.23 -6.67
#